data_AF-A0A1Y2AKN0-F1
#
_entry.id   AF-A0A1Y2AKN0-F1
#
_cell.length_a   1.000
_cell.length_b   1.000
_cell.length_c   1.000
_cell.angle_alpha   90.00
_cell.angle_beta   90.00
_cell.angle_gamma   90.00
#
_symmetry.space_group_name_H-M   'P 1'
#
loop_
_entity.id
_entity.type
_entity.pdbx_description
1 polymer ?
#
loop_
_entity_poly.entity_id
_entity_poly.type
_entity_poly.pdbx_seq_one_letter_code
_entity_poly.pdbx_strand_id
1 'polypeptide(L)'
;MPASQLTQLKNALTSAGVNRKAASKKDKKAWKKGGAREVDRQKTLAKLEDIRKGLNKFDERETKLKHDVGGRNLKGVKGKPSASKQAGLEQRRKSLLPEHQLRGHTGSFHDRRFGESDPSLSLEDRMLERYTRERQRGQGKKGLFNLEDEDDGLEGFDEGGALGGLTHGGRSVMDLPGDDFVAQGLGEQDEEEDRGRIDRRTVGKGHFGGFEQDEEEDLPERKKSKQEVMSEVIAKSKEHKYERQMQKEMDADLRDELDEDIDGLRELLQDTAPPKRSIPNVFAGPSRPAAGNDTDYDQVVRTLAFDARAKPKDRTKTEEELAIEEKERLEEAEAKRLRRMRGEESEDEDGPKKRRKTGGQAPGADDLEDDFVEDDELLGPGLTREDIEDMSLPDDEDGDGDEDGDGDDDEEDEDEDGDGDEDEDEDEDEEDEEDEAASDMTDLDEDLEEDEPIVKKVKGKGKQRGPKSQEIPFTFACPSDIEELEEILEDLDDSALGTVVQRIRALHHPSLAQGNKEKLQDFLGVLLDYTLILAARTTPAFDAIGTLTPHIIALVKLNPLTAASHFISKLTLMQKNLARGLARGASRPEARTFPGCPELVLLRLVGAIWSTSDFSHPVVAPAVLLMGQYLGQCRVRSLADVASGLFLCSLLAQYESLSKRIVPEAINFTASAILLLLPRRKGEAGSSTYPDLRAANVDLTLSSSSTPSERVSLASVLASGADTSKADVVGLALRLVQTFSTLYASSEAFVELLSPVLEVVERSRIAKLSEHLKDLHGKTVSSLSRQLTFARQSRRPLAIQGHKPIPIASYAPKFESDFAPGRHYDPDVERNAASKLKSQYKKERKGAIRELRKDNRFLAGEKAKEQQEKDREYEKKMRRVEGDIQMERAEEKNMEMEKKREKKRAGRK
;
A
#
# COMPACT_ATOMS: atom_id res chain seq x y z
N MET A 1 -10.24 -63.01 -16.47
CA MET A 1 -9.17 -63.60 -15.64
C MET A 1 -7.83 -63.19 -16.24
N PRO A 2 -6.89 -62.62 -15.46
CA PRO A 2 -5.54 -62.39 -15.96
C PRO A 2 -4.92 -63.73 -16.40
N ALA A 3 -4.18 -63.73 -17.50
CA ALA A 3 -3.52 -64.92 -18.02
C ALA A 3 -2.55 -65.50 -16.97
N SER A 4 -2.50 -66.83 -16.84
CA SER A 4 -1.58 -67.52 -15.92
C SER A 4 -0.12 -67.16 -16.22
N GLN A 5 0.73 -67.05 -15.19
CA GLN A 5 2.18 -66.81 -15.36
C GLN A 5 2.82 -67.83 -16.32
N LEU A 6 2.37 -69.09 -16.31
CA LEU A 6 2.85 -70.12 -17.26
C LEU A 6 2.51 -69.76 -18.71
N THR A 7 1.31 -69.22 -18.96
CA THR A 7 0.88 -68.80 -20.30
C THR A 7 1.63 -67.54 -20.76
N GLN A 8 1.89 -66.60 -19.84
CA GLN A 8 2.72 -65.42 -20.12
C GLN A 8 4.17 -65.82 -20.46
N LEU A 9 4.76 -66.76 -19.72
CA LEU A 9 6.09 -67.31 -19.99
C LEU A 9 6.17 -67.99 -21.36
N LYS A 10 5.19 -68.84 -21.69
CA LYS A 10 5.15 -69.52 -22.99
C LYS A 10 5.04 -68.52 -24.15
N ASN A 11 4.22 -67.48 -23.98
CA ASN A 11 4.07 -66.42 -24.98
C ASN A 11 5.36 -65.60 -25.13
N ALA A 12 5.99 -65.21 -24.02
CA ALA A 12 7.25 -64.46 -24.01
C ALA A 12 8.42 -65.26 -24.62
N LEU A 13 8.53 -66.56 -24.34
CA LEU A 13 9.55 -67.43 -24.97
C LEU A 13 9.30 -67.65 -26.46
N THR A 14 8.03 -67.61 -26.87
CA THR A 14 7.65 -67.76 -28.28
C THR A 14 7.89 -66.47 -29.05
N SER A 15 7.59 -65.29 -28.48
CA SER A 15 7.89 -63.99 -29.08
C SER A 15 9.41 -63.71 -29.13
N ALA A 16 10.17 -64.17 -28.13
CA ALA A 16 11.63 -64.07 -28.14
C ALA A 16 12.32 -65.10 -29.06
N GLY A 17 11.57 -66.03 -29.67
CA GLY A 17 12.10 -67.02 -30.61
C GLY A 17 12.95 -68.13 -29.97
N VAL A 18 12.89 -68.29 -28.64
CA VAL A 18 13.71 -69.26 -27.87
C VAL A 18 13.00 -70.61 -27.71
N ASN A 19 11.72 -70.69 -28.08
CA ASN A 19 10.94 -71.92 -28.01
C ASN A 19 11.34 -72.91 -29.13
N ARG A 20 11.68 -74.15 -28.77
CA ARG A 20 12.18 -75.17 -29.71
C ARG A 20 11.07 -75.66 -30.65
N LYS A 21 10.94 -75.03 -31.82
CA LYS A 21 10.46 -75.71 -33.02
C LYS A 21 11.67 -76.27 -33.78
N ALA A 22 11.56 -77.48 -34.34
CA ALA A 22 12.65 -78.13 -35.05
C ALA A 22 13.08 -77.29 -36.27
N ALA A 23 14.22 -76.61 -36.19
CA ALA A 23 14.77 -75.84 -37.31
C ALA A 23 15.07 -76.77 -38.51
N SER A 24 14.76 -76.31 -39.73
CA SER A 24 14.93 -77.11 -40.94
C SER A 24 16.42 -77.40 -41.20
N LYS A 25 16.73 -78.43 -42.00
CA LYS A 25 18.13 -78.76 -42.39
C LYS A 25 18.84 -77.58 -43.10
N LYS A 26 18.08 -76.64 -43.69
CA LYS A 26 18.59 -75.45 -44.39
C LYS A 26 19.05 -74.38 -43.40
N ASP A 27 18.28 -74.15 -42.34
CA ASP A 27 18.58 -73.17 -41.28
C ASP A 27 19.80 -73.62 -40.44
N LYS A 28 19.91 -74.93 -40.18
CA LYS A 28 21.09 -75.52 -39.52
C LYS A 28 22.39 -75.37 -40.34
N LYS A 29 22.29 -75.21 -41.66
CA LYS A 29 23.44 -75.02 -42.56
C LYS A 29 23.88 -73.55 -42.62
N ALA A 30 22.93 -72.62 -42.54
CA ALA A 30 23.20 -71.19 -42.37
C ALA A 30 23.87 -70.89 -41.02
N TRP A 31 23.49 -71.59 -39.95
CA TRP A 31 24.04 -71.43 -38.60
C TRP A 31 25.50 -71.89 -38.39
N LYS A 32 26.14 -72.51 -39.40
CA LYS A 32 27.52 -73.03 -39.33
C LYS A 32 28.58 -72.06 -39.91
N LYS A 33 28.18 -70.94 -40.50
CA LYS A 33 29.06 -70.04 -41.27
C LYS A 33 29.02 -68.62 -40.68
N GLY A 34 29.85 -68.31 -39.68
CA GLY A 34 30.11 -66.93 -39.25
C GLY A 34 30.21 -66.70 -37.73
N GLY A 35 31.10 -65.80 -37.33
CA GLY A 35 31.32 -65.33 -35.94
C GLY A 35 30.14 -64.58 -35.30
N ALA A 36 28.99 -64.52 -35.97
CA ALA A 36 27.70 -64.04 -35.44
C ALA A 36 27.15 -64.89 -34.26
N ARG A 37 27.75 -66.05 -33.98
CA ARG A 37 27.36 -66.92 -32.85
C ARG A 37 27.45 -66.25 -31.49
N GLU A 38 28.51 -65.47 -31.23
CA GLU A 38 28.71 -64.87 -29.91
C GLU A 38 27.69 -63.76 -29.68
N VAL A 39 27.51 -62.87 -30.66
CA VAL A 39 26.58 -61.74 -30.61
C VAL A 39 25.12 -62.20 -30.59
N ASP A 40 24.74 -63.19 -31.40
CA ASP A 40 23.38 -63.73 -31.38
C ASP A 40 23.10 -64.52 -30.09
N ARG A 41 24.12 -65.23 -29.58
CA ARG A 41 24.02 -65.90 -28.28
C ARG A 41 23.86 -64.88 -27.16
N GLN A 42 24.64 -63.80 -27.15
CA GLN A 42 24.50 -62.69 -26.20
C GLN A 42 23.11 -62.05 -26.28
N LYS A 43 22.59 -61.77 -27.49
CA LYS A 43 21.23 -61.25 -27.67
C LYS A 43 20.15 -62.23 -27.18
N THR A 44 20.32 -63.53 -27.40
CA THR A 44 19.39 -64.55 -26.87
C THR A 44 19.49 -64.68 -25.35
N LEU A 45 20.68 -64.52 -24.78
CA LEU A 45 20.90 -64.51 -23.34
C LEU A 45 20.29 -63.26 -22.70
N ALA A 46 20.49 -62.08 -23.27
CA ALA A 46 19.87 -60.83 -22.83
C ALA A 46 18.34 -60.93 -22.83
N LYS A 47 17.73 -61.39 -23.95
CA LYS A 47 16.28 -61.62 -24.02
C LYS A 47 15.78 -62.65 -22.99
N LEU A 48 16.56 -63.69 -22.74
CA LEU A 48 16.23 -64.68 -21.71
C LEU A 48 16.35 -64.09 -20.29
N GLU A 49 17.30 -63.21 -20.06
CA GLU A 49 17.48 -62.48 -18.81
C GLU A 49 16.34 -61.48 -18.58
N ASP A 50 15.89 -60.76 -19.61
CA ASP A 50 14.73 -59.87 -19.55
C ASP A 50 13.45 -60.64 -19.22
N ILE A 51 13.27 -61.80 -19.85
CA ILE A 51 12.13 -62.70 -19.54
C ILE A 51 12.22 -63.21 -18.11
N ARG A 52 13.43 -63.56 -17.63
CA ARG A 52 13.65 -63.99 -16.24
C ARG A 52 13.35 -62.85 -15.25
N LYS A 53 13.84 -61.63 -15.50
CA LYS A 53 13.60 -60.45 -14.67
C LYS A 53 12.10 -60.09 -14.65
N GLY A 54 11.45 -60.03 -15.81
CA GLY A 54 10.04 -59.64 -15.93
C GLY A 54 9.03 -60.64 -15.33
N LEU A 55 9.35 -61.94 -15.34
CA LEU A 55 8.48 -62.97 -14.76
C LEU A 55 8.76 -63.23 -13.27
N ASN A 56 9.99 -63.00 -12.81
CA ASN A 56 10.37 -63.19 -11.41
C ASN A 56 10.09 -61.95 -10.56
N LYS A 57 8.83 -61.80 -10.17
CA LYS A 57 8.37 -60.67 -9.34
C LYS A 57 8.65 -60.82 -7.85
N PHE A 58 9.28 -61.91 -7.40
CA PHE A 58 9.57 -62.13 -5.97
C PHE A 58 10.92 -61.52 -5.54
N ASP A 59 11.78 -61.21 -6.50
CA ASP A 59 13.04 -60.50 -6.26
C ASP A 59 12.86 -58.98 -6.17
N GLU A 60 11.74 -58.45 -6.66
CA GLU A 60 11.34 -57.06 -6.55
C GLU A 60 10.20 -56.89 -5.55
N ARG A 61 10.27 -55.84 -4.75
CA ARG A 61 9.19 -55.41 -3.86
C ARG A 61 8.60 -54.13 -4.42
N GLU A 62 7.35 -54.22 -4.89
CA GLU A 62 6.57 -53.08 -5.33
C GLU A 62 5.66 -52.60 -4.18
N THR A 63 5.54 -51.29 -4.01
CA THR A 63 4.57 -50.67 -3.10
C THR A 63 3.51 -49.94 -3.90
N LYS A 64 2.25 -50.04 -3.45
CA LYS A 64 1.13 -49.36 -4.11
C LYS A 64 1.25 -47.85 -3.88
N LEU A 65 1.28 -47.09 -4.97
CA LEU A 65 1.18 -45.63 -4.94
C LEU A 65 -0.17 -45.20 -4.35
N LYS A 66 -0.14 -44.26 -3.40
CA LYS A 66 -1.36 -43.71 -2.77
C LYS A 66 -1.97 -42.57 -3.59
N HIS A 67 -1.11 -41.70 -4.11
CA HIS A 67 -1.46 -40.60 -4.99
C HIS A 67 -0.65 -40.77 -6.27
N ASP A 68 -1.31 -40.65 -7.42
CA ASP A 68 -0.65 -40.71 -8.72
C ASP A 68 -0.16 -39.31 -9.08
N VAL A 69 1.15 -39.12 -9.12
CA VAL A 69 1.77 -37.86 -9.51
C VAL A 69 2.40 -38.11 -10.87
N GLY A 70 1.69 -37.69 -11.92
CA GLY A 70 2.10 -37.91 -13.31
C GLY A 70 3.51 -37.39 -13.58
N GLY A 71 4.30 -38.17 -14.34
CA GLY A 71 5.63 -37.77 -14.80
C GLY A 71 6.75 -37.80 -13.76
N ARG A 72 6.51 -38.20 -12.50
CA ARG A 72 7.55 -38.31 -11.46
C ARG A 72 7.75 -39.75 -10.99
N ASN A 73 8.99 -40.23 -11.12
CA ASN A 73 9.41 -41.50 -10.51
C ASN A 73 9.53 -41.34 -8.99
N LEU A 74 8.52 -41.78 -8.26
CA LEU A 74 8.50 -41.70 -6.80
C LEU A 74 9.50 -42.70 -6.19
N LYS A 75 10.43 -42.18 -5.38
CA LYS A 75 11.46 -42.97 -4.70
C LYS A 75 10.81 -43.95 -3.71
N GLY A 76 11.20 -45.22 -3.78
CA GLY A 76 10.71 -46.27 -2.87
C GLY A 76 9.49 -47.06 -3.38
N VAL A 77 8.98 -46.76 -4.58
CA VAL A 77 7.90 -47.54 -5.21
C VAL A 77 8.36 -48.96 -5.54
N LYS A 78 9.61 -49.12 -6.02
CA LYS A 78 10.24 -50.42 -6.27
C LYS A 78 11.52 -50.57 -5.46
N GLY A 79 11.80 -51.77 -4.97
CA GLY A 79 13.08 -52.10 -4.33
C GLY A 79 13.47 -53.55 -4.56
N LYS A 80 14.78 -53.85 -4.59
CA LYS A 80 15.35 -55.19 -4.85
C LYS A 80 15.89 -55.83 -3.54
N PRO A 81 15.05 -56.45 -2.70
CA PRO A 81 15.46 -56.97 -1.39
C PRO A 81 16.49 -58.10 -1.43
N SER A 82 16.46 -58.99 -2.44
CA SER A 82 17.41 -60.10 -2.55
C SER A 82 18.82 -59.60 -2.87
N ALA A 83 18.96 -58.75 -3.89
CA ALA A 83 20.21 -58.09 -4.24
C ALA A 83 20.79 -57.27 -3.08
N SER A 84 19.96 -56.47 -2.39
CA SER A 84 20.39 -55.69 -1.22
C SER A 84 20.89 -56.58 -0.07
N LYS A 85 20.23 -57.72 0.19
CA LYS A 85 20.70 -58.69 1.20
C LYS A 85 22.01 -59.34 0.78
N GLN A 86 22.16 -59.71 -0.49
CA GLN A 86 23.39 -60.30 -1.00
C GLN A 86 24.56 -59.32 -0.88
N ALA A 87 24.40 -58.09 -1.35
CA ALA A 87 25.40 -57.04 -1.22
C ALA A 87 25.77 -56.80 0.25
N GLY A 88 24.77 -56.74 1.13
CA GLY A 88 25.00 -56.59 2.58
C GLY A 88 25.74 -57.78 3.21
N LEU A 89 25.54 -59.01 2.73
CA LEU A 89 26.30 -60.18 3.21
C LEU A 89 27.73 -60.18 2.66
N GLU A 90 27.91 -59.79 1.40
CA GLU A 90 29.23 -59.66 0.78
C GLU A 90 30.07 -58.57 1.47
N GLN A 91 29.46 -57.42 1.81
CA GLN A 91 30.11 -56.38 2.62
C GLN A 91 30.58 -56.94 3.97
N ARG A 92 29.71 -57.65 4.70
CA ARG A 92 30.07 -58.27 6.00
C ARG A 92 31.16 -59.34 5.86
N ARG A 93 31.16 -60.10 4.76
CA ARG A 93 32.25 -61.05 4.45
C ARG A 93 33.57 -60.34 4.16
N LYS A 94 33.54 -59.12 3.61
CA LYS A 94 34.74 -58.32 3.33
C LYS A 94 35.25 -57.55 4.55
N SER A 95 34.38 -57.13 5.47
CA SER A 95 34.76 -56.38 6.68
C SER A 95 34.77 -57.24 7.94
N LEU A 96 33.59 -57.65 8.43
CA LEU A 96 33.44 -58.32 9.72
C LEU A 96 34.08 -59.70 9.79
N LEU A 97 34.10 -60.47 8.69
CA LEU A 97 34.68 -61.81 8.70
C LEU A 97 36.21 -61.76 8.89
N PRO A 98 36.98 -60.94 8.12
CA PRO A 98 38.40 -60.71 8.41
C PRO A 98 38.66 -60.23 9.83
N GLU A 99 37.89 -59.27 10.35
CA GLU A 99 38.03 -58.78 11.73
C GLU A 99 37.82 -59.91 12.76
N HIS A 100 36.80 -60.76 12.54
CA HIS A 100 36.54 -61.91 13.40
C HIS A 100 37.68 -62.93 13.37
N GLN A 101 38.20 -63.24 12.17
CA GLN A 101 39.34 -64.15 12.00
C GLN A 101 40.62 -63.59 12.62
N LEU A 102 40.82 -62.27 12.56
CA LEU A 102 41.98 -61.56 13.11
C LEU A 102 41.85 -61.21 14.60
N ARG A 103 40.76 -61.61 15.29
CA ARG A 103 40.54 -61.29 16.71
C ARG A 103 41.69 -61.69 17.64
N GLY A 104 42.42 -62.75 17.31
CA GLY A 104 43.59 -63.22 18.06
C GLY A 104 44.94 -62.75 17.51
N HIS A 105 44.95 -61.92 16.46
CA HIS A 105 46.16 -61.46 15.77
C HIS A 105 46.62 -60.12 16.34
N THR A 106 47.84 -60.05 16.85
CA THR A 106 48.41 -58.85 17.49
C THR A 106 49.36 -58.06 16.58
N GLY A 107 49.72 -58.61 15.42
CA GLY A 107 50.55 -57.95 14.41
C GLY A 107 49.73 -57.37 13.27
N SER A 108 50.18 -56.27 12.68
CA SER A 108 49.65 -55.78 11.42
C SER A 108 50.82 -55.53 10.47
N PHE A 109 50.71 -55.97 9.22
CA PHE A 109 51.72 -55.68 8.21
C PHE A 109 51.49 -54.25 7.70
N HIS A 110 52.33 -53.34 8.15
CA HIS A 110 52.37 -51.99 7.62
C HIS A 110 53.36 -51.96 6.45
N ASP A 111 52.86 -52.13 5.21
CA ASP A 111 53.72 -52.02 4.03
C ASP A 111 54.18 -50.57 3.87
N ARG A 112 55.47 -50.32 4.13
CA ARG A 112 56.11 -49.02 3.95
C ARG A 112 56.78 -48.87 2.59
N ARG A 113 56.76 -49.88 1.73
CA ARG A 113 57.46 -49.84 0.42
C ARG A 113 56.63 -49.20 -0.70
N PHE A 114 55.35 -48.95 -0.44
CA PHE A 114 54.41 -48.44 -1.41
C PHE A 114 53.52 -47.40 -0.73
N GLY A 115 53.43 -46.20 -1.32
CA GLY A 115 52.67 -45.09 -0.78
C GLY A 115 53.47 -44.19 0.18
N GLU A 116 52.78 -43.17 0.68
CA GLU A 116 53.28 -42.04 1.49
C GLU A 116 54.24 -42.39 2.67
N SER A 117 54.32 -43.66 3.09
CA SER A 117 55.13 -44.10 4.24
C SER A 117 56.53 -44.62 3.87
N ASP A 118 56.97 -44.55 2.61
CA ASP A 118 58.31 -44.96 2.18
C ASP A 118 59.39 -43.92 2.58
N PRO A 119 60.41 -44.28 3.39
CA PRO A 119 61.47 -43.34 3.81
C PRO A 119 62.40 -42.88 2.69
N SER A 120 62.36 -43.53 1.52
CA SER A 120 63.25 -43.24 0.39
C SER A 120 62.70 -42.21 -0.61
N LEU A 121 61.41 -41.86 -0.50
CA LEU A 121 60.75 -40.86 -1.34
C LEU A 121 61.04 -39.43 -0.85
N SER A 122 61.25 -38.50 -1.79
CA SER A 122 61.39 -37.08 -1.48
C SER A 122 60.05 -36.51 -0.97
N LEU A 123 60.10 -35.36 -0.27
CA LEU A 123 58.90 -34.67 0.23
C LEU A 123 57.91 -34.35 -0.90
N GLU A 124 58.41 -34.05 -2.10
CA GLU A 124 57.60 -33.75 -3.29
C GLU A 124 56.97 -35.01 -3.89
N ASP A 125 57.73 -36.10 -4.03
CA ASP A 125 57.19 -37.38 -4.51
C ASP A 125 56.15 -37.96 -3.55
N ARG A 126 56.33 -37.75 -2.25
CA ARG A 126 55.37 -38.12 -1.21
C ARG A 126 54.06 -37.34 -1.33
N MET A 127 54.12 -36.05 -1.66
CA MET A 127 52.92 -35.25 -1.95
C MET A 127 52.27 -35.66 -3.28
N LEU A 128 53.06 -36.01 -4.30
CA LEU A 128 52.58 -36.52 -5.58
C LEU A 128 51.87 -37.88 -5.42
N GLU A 129 52.42 -38.81 -4.64
CA GLU A 129 51.76 -40.08 -4.31
C GLU A 129 50.47 -39.87 -3.53
N ARG A 130 50.45 -38.91 -2.61
CA ARG A 130 49.23 -38.54 -1.86
C ARG A 130 48.15 -38.02 -2.81
N TYR A 131 48.53 -37.09 -3.68
CA TYR A 131 47.66 -36.51 -4.70
C TYR A 131 47.17 -37.56 -5.71
N THR A 132 48.05 -38.43 -6.22
CA THR A 132 47.68 -39.47 -7.19
C THR A 132 46.80 -40.55 -6.57
N ARG A 133 47.04 -40.95 -5.32
CA ARG A 133 46.19 -41.91 -4.60
C ARG A 133 44.82 -41.33 -4.25
N GLU A 134 44.77 -40.05 -3.91
CA GLU A 134 43.52 -39.31 -3.71
C GLU A 134 42.75 -39.15 -5.03
N ARG A 135 43.46 -38.83 -6.13
CA ARG A 135 42.87 -38.80 -7.47
C ARG A 135 42.38 -40.17 -7.91
N GLN A 136 43.11 -41.26 -7.67
CA GLN A 136 42.67 -42.61 -8.03
C GLN A 136 41.46 -43.06 -7.22
N ARG A 137 41.40 -42.73 -5.91
CA ARG A 137 40.20 -42.93 -5.09
C ARG A 137 39.01 -42.13 -5.59
N GLY A 138 39.21 -40.90 -6.08
CA GLY A 138 38.18 -40.09 -6.72
C GLY A 138 37.80 -40.54 -8.13
N GLN A 139 38.76 -41.06 -8.91
CA GLN A 139 38.57 -41.45 -10.31
C GLN A 139 38.00 -42.86 -10.51
N GLY A 140 38.00 -43.72 -9.48
CA GLY A 140 37.31 -45.01 -9.53
C GLY A 140 35.80 -44.91 -9.84
N LYS A 141 35.23 -43.70 -9.80
CA LYS A 141 33.83 -43.38 -10.20
C LYS A 141 33.71 -42.64 -11.54
N LYS A 142 34.71 -42.69 -12.44
CA LYS A 142 34.62 -42.05 -13.78
C LYS A 142 33.87 -42.86 -14.85
N GLY A 143 33.10 -43.88 -14.46
CA GLY A 143 32.17 -44.58 -15.35
C GLY A 143 30.77 -43.95 -15.46
N LEU A 144 30.50 -42.84 -14.76
CA LEU A 144 29.16 -42.23 -14.66
C LEU A 144 28.79 -41.24 -15.79
N PHE A 145 29.60 -41.11 -16.85
CA PHE A 145 29.34 -40.17 -17.96
C PHE A 145 29.25 -40.83 -19.35
N ASN A 146 28.87 -42.11 -19.42
CA ASN A 146 28.42 -42.70 -20.70
C ASN A 146 26.89 -42.59 -20.79
N LEU A 147 26.42 -41.63 -21.58
CA LEU A 147 25.01 -41.27 -21.75
C LEU A 147 24.27 -42.21 -22.74
N GLU A 148 24.48 -43.53 -22.60
CA GLU A 148 23.75 -44.57 -23.34
C GLU A 148 23.44 -45.85 -22.54
N ASP A 149 23.68 -45.88 -21.22
CA ASP A 149 23.23 -46.98 -20.33
C ASP A 149 22.34 -46.44 -19.20
N GLU A 150 21.07 -46.20 -19.51
CA GLU A 150 20.04 -45.79 -18.55
C GLU A 150 19.22 -47.01 -18.08
N ASP A 151 19.85 -47.99 -17.42
CA ASP A 151 19.15 -48.98 -16.58
C ASP A 151 20.13 -49.71 -15.63
N ASP A 152 20.58 -49.06 -14.55
CA ASP A 152 20.87 -49.76 -13.30
C ASP A 152 20.93 -48.81 -12.10
N GLY A 153 19.83 -48.76 -11.36
CA GLY A 153 19.73 -48.08 -10.08
C GLY A 153 20.61 -48.75 -9.00
N LEU A 154 21.76 -48.12 -8.72
CA LEU A 154 22.54 -48.34 -7.49
C LEU A 154 23.15 -47.02 -7.00
N GLU A 155 22.29 -46.08 -6.61
CA GLU A 155 22.69 -44.98 -5.72
C GLU A 155 22.10 -45.21 -4.33
N GLY A 156 22.95 -45.76 -3.47
CA GLY A 156 22.62 -46.07 -2.09
C GLY A 156 23.85 -46.53 -1.33
N PHE A 157 24.87 -45.67 -1.22
CA PHE A 157 25.84 -45.75 -0.13
C PHE A 157 26.53 -44.40 0.12
N ASP A 158 26.21 -43.83 1.28
CA ASP A 158 27.04 -42.97 2.14
C ASP A 158 27.10 -41.45 1.91
N GLU A 159 26.06 -40.74 2.37
CA GLU A 159 26.26 -39.51 3.16
C GLU A 159 26.16 -39.91 4.64
N GLY A 160 27.31 -40.05 5.29
CA GLY A 160 27.38 -40.52 6.66
C GLY A 160 28.79 -40.84 7.14
N GLY A 161 29.80 -40.11 6.67
CA GLY A 161 31.19 -40.33 7.03
C GLY A 161 32.03 -39.08 6.84
N ALA A 162 32.04 -38.22 7.85
CA ALA A 162 32.98 -37.12 7.96
C ALA A 162 34.43 -37.64 7.94
N LEU A 163 35.17 -37.30 6.89
CA LEU A 163 36.63 -37.33 6.89
C LEU A 163 37.10 -36.21 5.95
N GLY A 164 37.62 -35.15 6.58
CA GLY A 164 37.83 -33.83 6.00
C GLY A 164 38.68 -33.84 4.74
N GLY A 165 38.14 -33.27 3.67
CA GLY A 165 38.95 -32.67 2.62
C GLY A 165 39.70 -31.48 3.23
N LEU A 166 40.99 -31.36 2.89
CA LEU A 166 41.84 -30.30 3.42
C LEU A 166 41.29 -28.94 2.97
N THR A 167 40.70 -28.21 3.90
CA THR A 167 40.25 -26.83 3.73
C THR A 167 41.30 -25.92 4.34
N HIS A 168 41.77 -24.93 3.59
CA HIS A 168 42.53 -23.82 4.15
C HIS A 168 41.56 -22.64 4.26
N GLY A 169 41.23 -22.22 5.49
CA GLY A 169 40.31 -21.11 5.74
C GLY A 169 38.87 -21.32 5.23
N GLY A 170 38.36 -22.55 5.22
CA GLY A 170 36.96 -22.84 4.89
C GLY A 170 36.63 -23.09 3.41
N ARG A 171 37.60 -23.06 2.48
CA ARG A 171 37.42 -23.51 1.07
C ARG A 171 38.16 -24.81 0.78
N SER A 172 37.55 -25.72 0.02
CA SER A 172 38.20 -26.96 -0.44
C SER A 172 39.28 -26.64 -1.47
N VAL A 173 40.51 -27.12 -1.25
CA VAL A 173 41.66 -26.88 -2.12
C VAL A 173 41.48 -27.44 -3.54
N MET A 174 40.49 -28.31 -3.77
CA MET A 174 40.14 -28.85 -5.10
C MET A 174 39.46 -27.83 -6.05
N ASP A 175 39.06 -26.67 -5.55
CA ASP A 175 38.36 -25.62 -6.32
C ASP A 175 39.26 -24.42 -6.66
N LEU A 176 40.58 -24.55 -6.47
CA LEU A 176 41.57 -23.57 -6.94
C LEU A 176 41.81 -23.77 -8.46
N PRO A 177 41.69 -22.72 -9.29
CA PRO A 177 41.98 -22.80 -10.71
C PRO A 177 43.50 -22.89 -10.90
N GLY A 178 44.03 -24.11 -10.94
CA GLY A 178 45.40 -24.36 -11.35
C GLY A 178 45.49 -24.44 -12.87
N ASP A 179 45.76 -23.31 -13.53
CA ASP A 179 46.48 -23.27 -14.81
C ASP A 179 47.01 -21.86 -15.14
N ASP A 180 47.85 -21.32 -14.26
CA ASP A 180 48.57 -20.04 -14.50
C ASP A 180 49.75 -20.19 -15.47
N PHE A 181 49.99 -21.37 -16.05
CA PHE A 181 51.01 -21.56 -17.09
C PHE A 181 50.54 -21.16 -18.49
N VAL A 182 49.22 -21.00 -18.70
CA VAL A 182 48.64 -20.61 -20.01
C VAL A 182 48.49 -19.08 -20.13
N ALA A 183 48.40 -18.37 -19.00
CA ALA A 183 48.22 -16.91 -18.96
C ALA A 183 49.52 -16.12 -19.27
N GLN A 184 50.69 -16.77 -19.33
CA GLN A 184 51.99 -16.14 -19.62
C GLN A 184 52.49 -16.31 -21.07
N GLY A 185 51.68 -16.85 -22.00
CA GLY A 185 51.97 -16.75 -23.43
C GLY A 185 53.18 -17.56 -23.94
N LEU A 186 53.48 -18.71 -23.32
CA LEU A 186 54.59 -19.61 -23.71
C LEU A 186 54.12 -21.03 -24.04
N GLY A 187 53.08 -21.15 -24.87
CA GLY A 187 52.71 -22.41 -25.52
C GLY A 187 53.14 -22.37 -26.99
N GLU A 188 54.07 -23.25 -27.38
CA GLU A 188 54.57 -23.40 -28.75
C GLU A 188 53.43 -23.61 -29.75
N GLN A 189 53.48 -22.83 -30.84
CA GLN A 189 52.65 -22.97 -32.02
C GLN A 189 53.01 -24.28 -32.73
N ASP A 190 52.11 -25.25 -32.70
CA ASP A 190 52.04 -26.27 -33.74
C ASP A 190 50.74 -26.08 -34.53
N GLU A 191 50.91 -25.61 -35.76
CA GLU A 191 49.91 -25.54 -36.80
C GLU A 191 49.55 -26.95 -37.26
N GLU A 192 48.30 -27.39 -37.08
CA GLU A 192 47.71 -28.40 -37.95
C GLU A 192 46.18 -28.26 -38.02
N GLU A 193 45.70 -28.03 -39.24
CA GLU A 193 44.29 -27.95 -39.64
C GLU A 193 43.55 -29.26 -39.35
N ASP A 194 42.39 -29.22 -38.67
CA ASP A 194 41.18 -29.89 -39.18
C ASP A 194 39.87 -29.56 -38.43
N ARG A 195 38.82 -29.20 -39.21
CA ARG A 195 37.36 -29.40 -39.02
C ARG A 195 36.51 -28.43 -38.19
N GLY A 196 36.21 -27.29 -38.83
CA GLY A 196 34.85 -26.88 -39.24
C GLY A 196 33.61 -27.36 -38.47
N ARG A 197 33.45 -26.95 -37.20
CA ARG A 197 32.12 -26.81 -36.57
C ARG A 197 31.91 -25.36 -36.15
N ILE A 198 31.03 -24.68 -36.88
CA ILE A 198 30.59 -23.32 -36.58
C ILE A 198 29.84 -23.36 -35.23
N ASP A 199 30.21 -22.46 -34.32
CA ASP A 199 29.62 -22.36 -32.98
C ASP A 199 28.10 -22.07 -33.05
N ARG A 200 27.32 -22.73 -32.19
CA ARG A 200 25.85 -22.63 -32.13
C ARG A 200 25.37 -21.18 -31.94
N ARG A 201 26.18 -20.35 -31.29
CA ARG A 201 25.92 -18.91 -31.10
C ARG A 201 26.03 -18.11 -32.40
N THR A 202 26.85 -18.55 -33.34
CA THR A 202 27.01 -17.95 -34.67
C THR A 202 25.88 -18.38 -35.60
N VAL A 203 25.38 -19.61 -35.46
CA VAL A 203 24.23 -20.11 -36.23
C VAL A 203 22.92 -19.43 -35.80
N GLY A 204 22.74 -19.15 -34.50
CA GLY A 204 21.54 -18.47 -33.99
C GLY A 204 21.43 -16.98 -34.37
N LYS A 205 22.56 -16.28 -34.49
CA LYS A 205 22.57 -14.85 -34.87
C LYS A 205 22.52 -14.60 -36.39
N GLY A 206 22.75 -15.62 -37.20
CA GLY A 206 23.00 -15.48 -38.64
C GLY A 206 21.98 -16.14 -39.57
N HIS A 207 20.74 -16.41 -39.13
CA HIS A 207 19.69 -16.94 -40.02
C HIS A 207 18.60 -15.91 -40.34
N PHE A 208 18.45 -15.74 -41.65
CA PHE A 208 17.54 -14.90 -42.43
C PHE A 208 16.09 -15.37 -42.29
N GLY A 209 15.19 -14.48 -41.87
CA GLY A 209 13.74 -14.71 -41.94
C GLY A 209 12.96 -13.98 -40.86
N GLY A 210 12.61 -12.72 -41.13
CA GLY A 210 11.65 -11.97 -40.32
C GLY A 210 10.27 -12.63 -40.40
N PHE A 211 9.79 -13.10 -39.27
CA PHE A 211 8.37 -13.19 -38.91
C PHE A 211 8.30 -12.88 -37.43
N GLU A 212 7.45 -11.91 -37.09
CA GLU A 212 7.03 -11.61 -35.72
C GLU A 212 6.62 -12.89 -35.00
N GLN A 213 7.10 -13.03 -33.77
CA GLN A 213 6.28 -13.55 -32.68
C GLN A 213 6.78 -12.91 -31.38
N ASP A 214 6.31 -11.69 -31.13
CA ASP A 214 6.21 -11.13 -29.78
C ASP A 214 5.08 -11.88 -29.08
N GLU A 215 5.38 -13.07 -28.53
CA GLU A 215 4.45 -13.89 -27.73
C GLU A 215 5.26 -14.98 -27.01
N GLU A 216 6.14 -14.58 -26.08
CA GLU A 216 6.78 -15.52 -25.14
C GLU A 216 7.07 -14.82 -23.79
N GLU A 217 6.05 -14.18 -23.19
CA GLU A 217 6.10 -13.67 -21.81
C GLU A 217 5.54 -14.64 -20.75
N ASP A 218 5.02 -15.82 -21.13
CA ASP A 218 4.37 -16.77 -20.20
C ASP A 218 5.11 -18.11 -20.00
N LEU A 219 6.44 -18.08 -19.90
CA LEU A 219 7.22 -19.20 -19.37
C LEU A 219 7.92 -18.76 -18.09
N PRO A 220 7.82 -19.52 -16.98
CA PRO A 220 8.46 -19.13 -15.73
C PRO A 220 9.96 -18.94 -15.97
N GLU A 221 10.49 -17.79 -15.54
CA GLU A 221 11.89 -17.43 -15.70
C GLU A 221 12.79 -18.63 -15.34
N ARG A 222 13.60 -19.05 -16.31
CA ARG A 222 14.57 -20.12 -16.07
C ARG A 222 15.49 -19.64 -14.95
N LYS A 223 15.53 -20.37 -13.84
CA LYS A 223 16.50 -20.10 -12.75
C LYS A 223 17.88 -19.86 -13.36
N LYS A 224 18.42 -18.66 -13.13
CA LYS A 224 19.73 -18.25 -13.64
C LYS A 224 20.75 -19.34 -13.34
N SER A 225 21.51 -19.73 -14.35
CA SER A 225 22.54 -20.74 -14.17
C SER A 225 23.58 -20.24 -13.18
N LYS A 226 24.24 -21.13 -12.43
CA LYS A 226 25.34 -20.73 -11.54
C LYS A 226 26.40 -19.91 -12.30
N GLN A 227 26.59 -20.15 -13.59
CA GLN A 227 27.50 -19.36 -14.42
C GLN A 227 27.02 -17.92 -14.63
N GLU A 228 25.72 -17.72 -14.86
CA GLU A 228 25.11 -16.38 -14.98
C GLU A 228 25.18 -15.64 -13.63
N VAL A 229 24.79 -16.30 -12.53
CA VAL A 229 24.89 -15.74 -11.18
C VAL A 229 26.34 -15.40 -10.83
N MET A 230 27.29 -16.29 -11.11
CA MET A 230 28.70 -16.02 -10.88
C MET A 230 29.23 -14.90 -11.78
N SER A 231 28.73 -14.78 -13.01
CA SER A 231 29.12 -13.66 -13.89
C SER A 231 28.58 -12.32 -13.40
N GLU A 232 27.35 -12.29 -12.87
CA GLU A 232 26.76 -11.10 -12.25
C GLU A 232 27.51 -10.74 -10.96
N VAL A 233 27.79 -11.71 -10.10
CA VAL A 233 28.56 -11.51 -8.86
C VAL A 233 29.98 -11.05 -9.16
N ILE A 234 30.65 -11.61 -10.19
CA ILE A 234 31.99 -11.19 -10.60
C ILE A 234 31.96 -9.79 -11.21
N ALA A 235 30.94 -9.45 -12.01
CA ALA A 235 30.76 -8.11 -12.56
C ALA A 235 30.57 -7.08 -11.43
N LYS A 236 29.61 -7.31 -10.52
CA LYS A 236 29.38 -6.46 -9.34
C LYS A 236 30.61 -6.36 -8.44
N SER A 237 31.32 -7.46 -8.22
CA SER A 237 32.55 -7.45 -7.41
C SER A 237 33.69 -6.68 -8.09
N LYS A 238 33.78 -6.71 -9.42
CA LYS A 238 34.77 -5.94 -10.19
C LYS A 238 34.41 -4.47 -10.24
N GLU A 239 33.14 -4.15 -10.38
CA GLU A 239 32.59 -2.79 -10.34
C GLU A 239 32.85 -2.15 -8.97
N HIS A 240 32.45 -2.77 -7.86
CA HIS A 240 32.75 -2.28 -6.51
C HIS A 240 34.25 -2.29 -6.16
N LYS A 241 35.08 -3.09 -6.86
CA LYS A 241 36.54 -3.00 -6.71
C LYS A 241 37.10 -1.80 -7.48
N TYR A 242 36.56 -1.52 -8.66
CA TYR A 242 36.92 -0.37 -9.48
C TYR A 242 36.46 0.94 -8.83
N GLU A 243 35.24 1.00 -8.29
CA GLU A 243 34.74 2.15 -7.53
C GLU A 243 35.62 2.46 -6.32
N ARG A 244 36.00 1.44 -5.53
CA ARG A 244 36.94 1.63 -4.41
C ARG A 244 38.33 2.08 -4.86
N GLN A 245 38.77 1.66 -6.03
CA GLN A 245 40.05 2.12 -6.60
C GLN A 245 39.94 3.57 -7.07
N MET A 246 38.87 3.93 -7.78
CA MET A 246 38.56 5.31 -8.20
C MET A 246 38.44 6.25 -7.01
N GLN A 247 37.71 5.87 -5.95
CA GLN A 247 37.64 6.65 -4.71
C GLN A 247 39.03 6.83 -4.08
N LYS A 248 39.84 5.78 -4.04
CA LYS A 248 41.21 5.88 -3.51
C LYS A 248 42.14 6.75 -4.37
N GLU A 249 41.96 6.74 -5.69
CA GLU A 249 42.69 7.61 -6.63
C GLU A 249 42.25 9.07 -6.45
N MET A 250 40.95 9.36 -6.38
CA MET A 250 40.42 10.69 -6.04
C MET A 250 40.95 11.18 -4.67
N ASP A 251 40.98 10.31 -3.66
CA ASP A 251 41.54 10.63 -2.33
C ASP A 251 43.06 10.84 -2.34
N ALA A 252 43.78 10.30 -3.33
CA ALA A 252 45.21 10.49 -3.49
C ALA A 252 45.50 11.78 -4.26
N ASP A 253 44.77 12.01 -5.35
CA ASP A 253 44.83 13.26 -6.12
C ASP A 253 44.50 14.46 -5.22
N LEU A 254 43.45 14.35 -4.38
CA LEU A 254 43.12 15.39 -3.40
C LEU A 254 44.22 15.61 -2.36
N ARG A 255 44.94 14.55 -1.94
CA ARG A 255 46.07 14.69 -1.02
C ARG A 255 47.26 15.37 -1.68
N ASP A 256 47.55 15.01 -2.93
CA ASP A 256 48.63 15.61 -3.71
C ASP A 256 48.32 17.09 -3.98
N GLU A 257 47.07 17.43 -4.33
CA GLU A 257 46.59 18.83 -4.45
C GLU A 257 46.74 19.59 -3.13
N LEU A 258 46.33 19.01 -2.00
CA LEU A 258 46.50 19.62 -0.68
C LEU A 258 47.97 19.81 -0.28
N ASP A 259 48.86 18.87 -0.61
CA ASP A 259 50.30 18.99 -0.34
C ASP A 259 50.96 20.05 -1.25
N GLU A 260 50.55 20.15 -2.52
CA GLU A 260 50.95 21.23 -3.43
C GLU A 260 50.47 22.59 -2.91
N ASP A 261 49.23 22.68 -2.43
CA ASP A 261 48.67 23.88 -1.80
C ASP A 261 49.38 24.23 -0.48
N ILE A 262 49.84 23.23 0.28
CA ILE A 262 50.64 23.45 1.52
C ILE A 262 52.02 24.00 1.17
N ASP A 263 52.66 23.54 0.10
CA ASP A 263 53.92 24.12 -0.37
C ASP A 263 53.73 25.56 -0.87
N GLY A 264 52.62 25.84 -1.57
CA GLY A 264 52.19 27.20 -1.93
C GLY A 264 51.91 28.10 -0.71
N LEU A 265 51.26 27.56 0.33
CA LEU A 265 51.05 28.24 1.61
C LEU A 265 52.36 28.47 2.36
N ARG A 266 53.33 27.56 2.26
CA ARG A 266 54.67 27.72 2.84
C ARG A 266 55.48 28.81 2.16
N GLU A 267 55.35 28.94 0.83
CA GLU A 267 55.93 30.04 0.06
C GLU A 267 55.30 31.37 0.48
N LEU A 268 53.96 31.42 0.61
CA LEU A 268 53.22 32.60 1.07
C LEU A 268 53.55 33.00 2.52
N LEU A 269 53.81 32.02 3.39
CA LEU A 269 54.15 32.24 4.80
C LEU A 269 55.62 32.67 4.98
N GLN A 270 56.55 32.23 4.12
CA GLN A 270 57.96 32.64 4.15
C GLN A 270 58.18 34.09 3.68
N ASP A 271 57.26 34.67 2.91
CA ASP A 271 57.26 36.08 2.54
C ASP A 271 56.72 37.03 3.65
N THR A 272 56.32 36.49 4.81
CA THR A 272 55.91 37.27 6.01
C THR A 272 56.93 37.26 7.14
N ALA A 273 58.22 37.06 6.85
CA ALA A 273 59.31 37.29 7.80
C ALA A 273 59.78 38.76 7.79
N PRO A 274 59.77 39.51 8.92
CA PRO A 274 59.93 40.97 8.88
C PRO A 274 61.40 41.42 8.80
N PRO A 275 61.80 42.26 7.83
CA PRO A 275 63.07 42.99 7.91
C PRO A 275 62.91 44.28 8.73
N LYS A 276 63.82 44.45 9.70
CA LYS A 276 63.92 45.60 10.58
C LYS A 276 64.40 46.87 9.83
N ARG A 277 63.63 47.96 9.99
CA ARG A 277 64.02 49.39 10.07
C ARG A 277 64.48 50.11 8.79
N SER A 278 63.69 51.08 8.31
CA SER A 278 63.77 52.52 8.66
C SER A 278 62.85 53.41 7.78
N ILE A 279 62.13 54.31 8.47
CA ILE A 279 61.15 55.36 8.07
C ILE A 279 61.78 56.43 7.12
N PRO A 280 61.08 57.36 6.37
CA PRO A 280 59.64 57.70 6.31
C PRO A 280 59.01 58.22 4.96
N ASN A 281 57.66 58.27 4.96
CA ASN A 281 56.74 59.26 4.31
C ASN A 281 56.49 59.33 2.77
N VAL A 282 55.18 59.28 2.43
CA VAL A 282 54.43 59.99 1.36
C VAL A 282 54.29 59.36 -0.05
N PHE A 283 53.07 58.87 -0.31
CA PHE A 283 52.21 59.00 -1.53
C PHE A 283 52.54 58.29 -2.86
N ALA A 284 51.45 57.83 -3.49
CA ALA A 284 51.24 57.42 -4.89
C ALA A 284 51.61 55.97 -5.30
N GLY A 285 50.57 55.17 -5.60
CA GLY A 285 50.69 53.99 -6.48
C GLY A 285 50.97 54.40 -7.94
N PRO A 286 51.41 53.45 -8.80
CA PRO A 286 50.45 53.01 -9.83
C PRO A 286 50.64 51.56 -10.38
N SER A 287 49.49 50.96 -10.72
CA SER A 287 49.14 50.16 -11.92
C SER A 287 50.02 49.00 -12.44
N ARG A 288 49.38 47.83 -12.60
CA ARG A 288 49.55 46.92 -13.75
C ARG A 288 48.31 45.98 -13.86
N PRO A 289 48.05 45.35 -15.02
CA PRO A 289 47.13 45.83 -16.05
C PRO A 289 45.83 44.99 -16.18
N ALA A 290 44.83 45.60 -16.82
CA ALA A 290 43.51 45.05 -17.10
C ALA A 290 43.52 43.91 -18.14
N ALA A 291 42.90 42.79 -17.78
CA ALA A 291 41.94 42.08 -18.61
C ALA A 291 40.57 42.39 -17.97
N GLY A 292 39.64 43.16 -18.54
CA GLY A 292 39.38 43.48 -19.93
C GLY A 292 37.95 43.07 -20.30
N ASN A 293 37.42 42.00 -19.70
CA ASN A 293 36.06 41.51 -19.91
C ASN A 293 35.29 41.17 -18.61
N ASP A 294 35.98 41.03 -17.47
CA ASP A 294 35.32 40.63 -16.22
C ASP A 294 34.73 41.82 -15.46
N THR A 295 35.24 43.05 -15.61
CA THR A 295 34.64 44.21 -14.95
C THR A 295 33.31 44.63 -15.57
N ASP A 296 33.18 44.50 -16.90
CA ASP A 296 31.93 44.75 -17.60
C ASP A 296 30.95 43.61 -17.34
N TYR A 297 31.43 42.36 -17.29
CA TYR A 297 30.63 41.21 -16.89
C TYR A 297 30.17 41.30 -15.43
N ASP A 298 31.04 41.65 -14.48
CA ASP A 298 30.72 41.82 -13.06
C ASP A 298 29.82 43.02 -12.80
N GLN A 299 29.99 44.12 -13.54
CA GLN A 299 29.05 45.24 -13.50
C GLN A 299 27.71 44.84 -14.10
N VAL A 300 27.69 44.06 -15.19
CA VAL A 300 26.45 43.51 -15.77
C VAL A 300 25.80 42.51 -14.84
N VAL A 301 26.55 41.64 -14.15
CA VAL A 301 26.03 40.66 -13.19
C VAL A 301 25.53 41.33 -11.92
N ARG A 302 26.25 42.32 -11.37
CA ARG A 302 25.74 43.14 -10.25
C ARG A 302 24.51 43.92 -10.67
N THR A 303 24.51 44.56 -11.85
CA THR A 303 23.32 45.27 -12.33
C THR A 303 22.16 44.32 -12.66
N LEU A 304 22.40 43.07 -13.09
CA LEU A 304 21.38 42.04 -13.28
C LEU A 304 20.87 41.46 -11.96
N ALA A 305 21.72 41.38 -10.92
CA ALA A 305 21.31 41.00 -9.57
C ALA A 305 20.41 42.07 -8.94
N PHE A 306 20.66 43.36 -9.22
CA PHE A 306 19.81 44.48 -8.81
C PHE A 306 18.63 44.74 -9.77
N ASP A 307 18.71 44.36 -11.05
CA ASP A 307 17.63 44.37 -12.06
C ASP A 307 16.98 42.97 -12.13
N ALA A 308 16.55 42.46 -10.97
CA ALA A 308 15.83 41.20 -10.86
C ALA A 308 14.44 41.33 -11.51
N ARG A 309 14.40 41.27 -12.84
CA ARG A 309 13.16 41.16 -13.60
C ARG A 309 12.52 39.82 -13.28
N ALA A 310 11.27 39.86 -12.83
CA ALA A 310 10.51 38.65 -12.50
C ALA A 310 10.56 37.66 -13.67
N LYS A 311 11.12 36.46 -13.42
CA LYS A 311 11.10 35.37 -14.40
C LYS A 311 9.64 34.91 -14.56
N PRO A 312 9.07 34.88 -15.78
CA PRO A 312 7.75 34.31 -16.01
C PRO A 312 7.78 32.84 -15.58
N LYS A 313 7.06 32.51 -14.50
CA LYS A 313 7.06 31.16 -13.91
C LYS A 313 6.29 30.17 -14.78
N ASP A 314 5.32 30.67 -15.56
CA ASP A 314 4.40 29.87 -16.36
C ASP A 314 4.47 30.22 -17.85
N ARG A 315 4.35 29.18 -18.69
CA ARG A 315 4.16 29.34 -20.14
C ARG A 315 2.92 30.19 -20.41
N THR A 316 2.98 31.13 -21.34
CA THR A 316 1.79 31.84 -21.83
C THR A 316 0.87 30.82 -22.51
N LYS A 317 -0.19 30.42 -21.81
CA LYS A 317 -1.26 29.56 -22.32
C LYS A 317 -2.05 30.30 -23.41
N THR A 318 -2.51 29.58 -24.42
CA THR A 318 -3.42 30.15 -25.43
C THR A 318 -4.80 30.42 -24.84
N GLU A 319 -5.59 31.30 -25.47
CA GLU A 319 -6.96 31.58 -25.01
C GLU A 319 -7.83 30.31 -25.02
N GLU A 320 -7.58 29.39 -25.95
CA GLU A 320 -8.27 28.08 -26.01
C GLU A 320 -7.87 27.18 -24.83
N GLU A 321 -6.59 27.10 -24.48
CA GLU A 321 -6.11 26.34 -23.32
C GLU A 321 -6.65 26.91 -21.99
N LEU A 322 -6.70 28.25 -21.85
CA LEU A 322 -7.30 28.90 -20.69
C LEU A 322 -8.81 28.63 -20.59
N ALA A 323 -9.51 28.60 -21.74
CA ALA A 323 -10.93 28.28 -21.77
C ALA A 323 -11.19 26.80 -21.42
N ILE A 324 -10.31 25.88 -21.84
CA ILE A 324 -10.39 24.46 -21.47
C ILE A 324 -10.14 24.27 -19.98
N GLU A 325 -9.09 24.88 -19.43
CA GLU A 325 -8.78 24.81 -18.00
C GLU A 325 -9.90 25.42 -17.14
N GLU A 326 -10.48 26.55 -17.58
CA GLU A 326 -11.63 27.14 -16.90
C GLU A 326 -12.87 26.23 -16.97
N LYS A 327 -13.09 25.57 -18.12
CA LYS A 327 -14.17 24.59 -18.28
C LYS A 327 -13.97 23.39 -17.34
N GLU A 328 -12.78 22.79 -17.34
CA GLU A 328 -12.45 21.65 -16.47
C GLU A 328 -12.59 22.02 -14.99
N ARG A 329 -12.09 23.19 -14.58
CA ARG A 329 -12.26 23.73 -13.23
C ARG A 329 -13.73 23.92 -12.86
N LEU A 330 -14.58 24.34 -13.80
CA LEU A 330 -16.02 24.49 -13.58
C LEU A 330 -16.74 23.14 -13.50
N GLU A 331 -16.38 22.18 -14.34
CA GLU A 331 -16.90 20.81 -14.32
C GLU A 331 -16.53 20.10 -13.01
N GLU A 332 -15.28 20.22 -12.56
CA GLU A 332 -14.81 19.70 -11.28
C GLU A 332 -15.54 20.36 -10.09
N ALA A 333 -15.70 21.69 -10.13
CA ALA A 333 -16.44 22.42 -9.09
C ALA A 333 -17.93 22.02 -9.06
N GLU A 334 -18.55 21.75 -10.21
CA GLU A 334 -19.92 21.24 -10.30
C GLU A 334 -20.02 19.81 -9.77
N ALA A 335 -19.06 18.93 -10.12
CA ALA A 335 -18.99 17.57 -9.61
C ALA A 335 -18.83 17.55 -8.08
N LYS A 336 -17.90 18.35 -7.53
CA LYS A 336 -17.71 18.54 -6.07
C LYS A 336 -18.97 19.10 -5.40
N ARG A 337 -19.70 20.00 -6.06
CA ARG A 337 -20.99 20.50 -5.55
C ARG A 337 -22.05 19.39 -5.52
N LEU A 338 -22.15 18.57 -6.56
CA LEU A 338 -23.10 17.46 -6.62
C LEU A 338 -22.78 16.37 -5.59
N ARG A 339 -21.49 16.05 -5.39
CA ARG A 339 -21.00 15.15 -4.32
C ARG A 339 -21.45 15.65 -2.94
N ARG A 340 -21.16 16.91 -2.62
CA ARG A 340 -21.62 17.57 -1.38
C ARG A 340 -23.14 17.60 -1.24
N MET A 341 -23.88 17.75 -2.35
CA MET A 341 -25.35 17.74 -2.33
C MET A 341 -25.92 16.35 -2.04
N ARG A 342 -25.26 15.27 -2.50
CA ARG A 342 -25.62 13.88 -2.17
C ARG A 342 -25.25 13.49 -0.75
N GLY A 343 -24.28 14.19 -0.14
CA GLY A 343 -23.79 13.89 1.21
C GLY A 343 -22.74 12.79 1.22
N GLU A 344 -22.11 12.51 0.07
CA GLU A 344 -20.96 11.62 -0.04
C GLU A 344 -19.74 12.27 0.62
N GLU A 345 -19.05 11.56 1.51
CA GLU A 345 -17.82 12.02 2.14
C GLU A 345 -16.75 12.28 1.06
N SER A 346 -16.03 13.39 1.18
CA SER A 346 -14.92 13.73 0.28
C SER A 346 -13.67 12.96 0.70
N GLU A 347 -13.21 12.03 -0.14
CA GLU A 347 -11.94 11.31 0.07
C GLU A 347 -10.72 12.24 0.09
N ASP A 348 -10.85 13.46 -0.43
CA ASP A 348 -9.78 14.45 -0.52
C ASP A 348 -9.45 15.15 0.82
N GLU A 349 -10.18 14.88 1.91
CA GLU A 349 -10.00 15.54 3.22
C GLU A 349 -9.58 14.61 4.37
N ASP A 350 -9.11 13.40 4.06
CA ASP A 350 -8.45 12.53 5.03
C ASP A 350 -7.06 12.09 4.53
N GLY A 351 -6.03 12.78 5.04
CA GLY A 351 -4.73 12.12 5.24
C GLY A 351 -4.91 10.86 6.09
N PRO A 352 -3.95 9.91 6.10
CA PRO A 352 -4.14 8.54 6.58
C PRO A 352 -4.47 8.49 8.08
N LYS A 353 -5.74 8.71 8.44
CA LYS A 353 -6.22 8.53 9.80
C LYS A 353 -6.37 7.04 10.03
N LYS A 354 -5.44 6.48 10.81
CA LYS A 354 -5.65 5.23 11.56
C LYS A 354 -7.07 5.29 12.15
N ARG A 355 -7.96 4.44 11.64
CA ARG A 355 -9.33 4.25 12.14
C ARG A 355 -9.25 4.08 13.66
N ARG A 356 -9.59 5.11 14.42
CA ARG A 356 -9.75 5.02 15.87
C ARG A 356 -10.90 4.04 16.10
N LYS A 357 -10.57 2.83 16.56
CA LYS A 357 -11.53 1.85 17.09
C LYS A 357 -12.38 2.55 18.15
N THR A 358 -13.54 3.02 17.74
CA THR A 358 -14.62 3.38 18.65
C THR A 358 -15.44 2.11 18.86
N GLY A 359 -15.73 1.80 20.13
CA GLY A 359 -16.07 0.45 20.58
C GLY A 359 -17.26 -0.23 19.90
N GLY A 360 -17.11 -1.54 19.71
CA GLY A 360 -18.17 -2.51 20.02
C GLY A 360 -19.45 -2.52 19.18
N GLN A 361 -19.43 -2.09 17.92
CA GLN A 361 -20.54 -2.39 17.00
C GLN A 361 -20.00 -3.10 15.75
N ALA A 362 -20.40 -4.36 15.57
CA ALA A 362 -20.05 -5.13 14.39
C ALA A 362 -20.55 -4.36 13.14
N PRO A 363 -19.71 -4.20 12.09
CA PRO A 363 -20.14 -3.52 10.88
C PRO A 363 -21.36 -4.24 10.31
N GLY A 364 -22.47 -3.51 10.21
CA GLY A 364 -23.69 -3.99 9.60
C GLY A 364 -23.45 -4.26 8.12
N ALA A 365 -24.07 -5.31 7.59
CA ALA A 365 -23.90 -5.80 6.23
C ALA A 365 -24.46 -4.87 5.11
N ASP A 366 -24.63 -3.58 5.41
CA ASP A 366 -25.33 -2.58 4.57
C ASP A 366 -24.41 -1.44 4.11
N ASP A 367 -23.11 -1.50 4.46
CA ASP A 367 -22.10 -0.47 4.15
C ASP A 367 -21.09 -0.95 3.10
N LEU A 368 -21.52 -1.86 2.22
CA LEU A 368 -20.76 -2.39 1.09
C LEU A 368 -21.49 -2.00 -0.20
N GLU A 369 -21.61 -0.70 -0.48
CA GLU A 369 -22.07 -0.22 -1.78
C GLU A 369 -20.88 0.01 -2.73
N ASP A 370 -20.90 -0.75 -3.83
CA ASP A 370 -20.54 -0.38 -5.20
C ASP A 370 -19.11 0.06 -5.61
N ASP A 371 -18.05 -0.41 -4.94
CA ASP A 371 -16.68 -0.45 -5.53
C ASP A 371 -16.27 -1.86 -5.97
N PHE A 372 -17.04 -2.47 -6.87
CA PHE A 372 -16.52 -3.57 -7.70
C PHE A 372 -15.71 -2.96 -8.85
N VAL A 373 -14.53 -2.44 -8.52
CA VAL A 373 -13.51 -2.14 -9.51
C VAL A 373 -12.97 -3.49 -9.99
N GLU A 374 -13.13 -3.76 -11.27
CA GLU A 374 -12.62 -4.94 -11.97
C GLU A 374 -11.10 -4.74 -12.21
N ASP A 375 -10.33 -4.56 -11.13
CA ASP A 375 -8.87 -4.51 -11.15
C ASP A 375 -8.32 -5.76 -10.46
N ASP A 376 -7.52 -6.52 -11.20
CA ASP A 376 -6.87 -7.79 -10.83
C ASP A 376 -5.79 -7.63 -9.73
N GLU A 377 -5.73 -6.48 -9.05
CA GLU A 377 -4.69 -6.10 -8.08
C GLU A 377 -5.14 -6.17 -6.60
N LEU A 378 -6.38 -6.57 -6.31
CA LEU A 378 -6.91 -6.72 -4.93
C LEU A 378 -6.36 -7.95 -4.16
N LEU A 379 -5.21 -8.47 -4.56
CA LEU A 379 -4.38 -9.35 -3.77
C LEU A 379 -3.08 -8.58 -3.52
N GLY A 380 -3.03 -7.82 -2.42
CA GLY A 380 -1.78 -7.21 -1.97
C GLY A 380 -0.64 -8.24 -1.96
N PRO A 381 0.61 -7.84 -2.22
CA PRO A 381 1.72 -8.77 -2.37
C PRO A 381 1.78 -9.63 -1.12
N GLY A 382 1.45 -10.91 -1.27
CA GLY A 382 1.50 -11.86 -0.17
C GLY A 382 2.91 -11.86 0.39
N LEU A 383 3.03 -11.85 1.72
CA LEU A 383 4.30 -11.80 2.45
C LEU A 383 5.33 -12.73 1.78
N THR A 384 6.35 -12.13 1.16
CA THR A 384 7.32 -12.89 0.39
C THR A 384 8.31 -13.55 1.33
N ARG A 385 9.03 -14.54 0.82
CA ARG A 385 10.08 -15.19 1.60
C ARG A 385 11.20 -14.23 1.98
N GLU A 386 11.40 -13.17 1.20
CA GLU A 386 12.41 -12.13 1.42
C GLU A 386 11.99 -11.24 2.60
N ASP A 387 10.70 -10.89 2.72
CA ASP A 387 10.17 -10.09 3.84
C ASP A 387 10.24 -10.81 5.22
N ILE A 388 10.29 -12.15 5.22
CA ILE A 388 10.47 -12.97 6.43
C ILE A 388 11.95 -13.13 6.77
N GLU A 389 12.84 -13.09 5.78
CA GLU A 389 14.29 -13.24 5.95
C GLU A 389 14.96 -11.90 6.37
N ASP A 390 14.34 -10.73 6.10
CA ASP A 390 14.83 -9.38 6.46
C ASP A 390 14.36 -8.84 7.83
N MET A 391 13.54 -9.59 8.58
CA MET A 391 13.23 -9.26 9.99
C MET A 391 14.40 -9.68 10.91
N SER A 392 15.51 -8.94 10.83
CA SER A 392 16.60 -9.01 11.80
C SER A 392 16.19 -8.34 13.11
N LEU A 393 16.06 -9.12 14.17
CA LEU A 393 15.91 -8.66 15.54
C LEU A 393 17.13 -7.81 15.97
N PRO A 394 16.94 -6.74 16.76
CA PRO A 394 18.03 -6.07 17.47
C PRO A 394 18.69 -7.03 18.46
N ASP A 395 20.02 -6.99 18.49
CA ASP A 395 20.86 -7.59 19.54
C ASP A 395 20.54 -6.91 20.88
N ASP A 396 20.14 -7.69 21.88
CA ASP A 396 20.23 -7.29 23.28
C ASP A 396 21.02 -8.37 24.04
N GLU A 397 22.12 -7.90 24.64
CA GLU A 397 23.09 -8.64 25.43
C GLU A 397 22.50 -9.25 26.71
N ASP A 398 23.18 -10.30 27.15
CA ASP A 398 22.95 -11.14 28.32
C ASP A 398 22.63 -10.39 29.64
N GLY A 399 21.68 -10.95 30.38
CA GLY A 399 21.41 -10.63 31.79
C GLY A 399 20.80 -11.83 32.52
N ASP A 400 21.67 -12.73 33.01
CA ASP A 400 21.35 -13.87 33.88
C ASP A 400 20.63 -13.44 35.17
N GLY A 401 19.67 -14.25 35.62
CA GLY A 401 18.98 -14.09 36.90
C GLY A 401 17.92 -15.16 37.17
N ASP A 402 18.35 -16.34 37.62
CA ASP A 402 17.50 -17.36 38.26
C ASP A 402 16.67 -16.79 39.43
N GLU A 403 15.37 -17.12 39.51
CA GLU A 403 14.77 -17.64 40.75
C GLU A 403 13.38 -18.29 40.50
N ASP A 404 13.24 -19.53 40.98
CA ASP A 404 12.01 -20.31 41.10
C ASP A 404 10.98 -19.66 42.05
N GLY A 405 9.68 -19.81 41.77
CA GLY A 405 8.62 -19.45 42.74
C GLY A 405 7.19 -19.74 42.27
N ASP A 406 6.63 -20.82 42.77
CA ASP A 406 5.27 -21.36 42.61
C ASP A 406 4.19 -20.51 43.36
N GLY A 407 2.93 -20.51 42.89
CA GLY A 407 1.74 -20.33 43.76
C GLY A 407 0.75 -19.17 43.51
N ASP A 408 -0.38 -19.53 42.88
CA ASP A 408 -1.82 -19.26 43.19
C ASP A 408 -2.39 -17.93 43.75
N ASP A 409 -3.63 -17.68 43.28
CA ASP A 409 -4.81 -16.99 43.86
C ASP A 409 -4.96 -15.44 43.88
N ASP A 410 -5.95 -15.03 43.07
CA ASP A 410 -7.20 -14.31 43.41
C ASP A 410 -7.26 -12.86 43.95
N GLU A 411 -8.16 -12.13 43.28
CA GLU A 411 -9.19 -11.20 43.77
C GLU A 411 -8.92 -9.70 44.03
N GLU A 412 -9.73 -8.92 43.29
CA GLU A 412 -10.55 -7.76 43.70
C GLU A 412 -10.08 -6.31 43.46
N ASP A 413 -11.07 -5.57 42.92
CA ASP A 413 -11.21 -4.15 42.64
C ASP A 413 -11.02 -3.26 43.87
N GLU A 414 -10.63 -1.99 43.64
CA GLU A 414 -11.39 -0.82 44.14
C GLU A 414 -10.82 0.48 43.55
N ASP A 415 -11.75 1.31 43.05
CA ASP A 415 -11.58 2.68 42.58
C ASP A 415 -11.27 3.66 43.73
N GLU A 416 -10.52 4.75 43.48
CA GLU A 416 -10.92 6.10 43.93
C GLU A 416 -10.11 7.23 43.25
N ASP A 417 -10.84 8.29 42.92
CA ASP A 417 -10.46 9.53 42.22
C ASP A 417 -9.56 10.50 43.03
N GLY A 418 -8.92 11.46 42.33
CA GLY A 418 -8.71 12.81 42.90
C GLY A 418 -7.48 13.62 42.47
N ASP A 419 -7.69 14.55 41.52
CA ASP A 419 -7.16 15.93 41.37
C ASP A 419 -5.67 16.30 41.62
N GLY A 420 -5.13 17.12 40.70
CA GLY A 420 -4.04 18.07 40.99
C GLY A 420 -3.23 18.53 39.78
N ASP A 421 -3.47 19.78 39.34
CA ASP A 421 -2.69 20.56 38.37
C ASP A 421 -1.16 20.53 38.61
N GLU A 422 -0.36 20.69 37.54
CA GLU A 422 0.59 21.80 37.37
C GLU A 422 1.31 21.69 36.02
N ASP A 423 1.32 22.81 35.30
CA ASP A 423 2.07 23.08 34.06
C ASP A 423 3.58 22.97 34.29
N GLU A 424 4.33 22.47 33.31
CA GLU A 424 5.70 22.95 32.99
C GLU A 424 6.09 22.46 31.58
N ASP A 425 6.37 23.43 30.71
CA ASP A 425 6.96 23.29 29.38
C ASP A 425 8.41 22.78 29.48
N GLU A 426 8.85 21.93 28.54
CA GLU A 426 10.20 21.96 27.90
C GLU A 426 10.31 20.81 26.87
N ASP A 427 10.27 21.21 25.60
CA ASP A 427 11.12 20.88 24.44
C ASP A 427 11.75 19.49 24.18
N GLU A 428 12.09 19.32 22.89
CA GLU A 428 12.87 18.28 22.18
C GLU A 428 12.02 17.11 21.62
N ASP A 429 12.11 16.68 20.36
CA ASP A 429 12.79 17.07 19.12
C ASP A 429 12.18 16.12 18.06
N GLU A 430 11.87 16.57 16.84
CA GLU A 430 12.03 15.70 15.66
C GLU A 430 12.58 16.56 14.52
N GLU A 431 13.83 16.23 14.22
CA GLU A 431 14.68 16.67 13.13
C GLU A 431 14.05 16.36 11.77
N ASP A 432 14.15 17.28 10.83
CA ASP A 432 14.33 16.91 9.43
C ASP A 432 15.31 17.90 8.79
N GLU A 433 16.47 17.35 8.47
CA GLU A 433 17.62 17.95 7.82
C GLU A 433 17.27 18.27 6.35
N GLU A 434 17.56 19.50 5.89
CA GLU A 434 18.03 19.71 4.52
C GLU A 434 18.80 21.04 4.41
N ASP A 435 20.13 20.87 4.37
CA ASP A 435 21.16 21.60 3.64
C ASP A 435 21.30 23.13 3.77
N GLU A 436 22.29 23.50 4.57
CA GLU A 436 23.00 24.77 4.47
C GLU A 436 23.84 24.89 3.19
N ALA A 437 23.76 26.07 2.57
CA ALA A 437 24.85 26.62 1.77
C ALA A 437 25.02 28.13 2.03
N ALA A 438 26.23 28.48 2.45
CA ALA A 438 26.93 29.77 2.33
C ALA A 438 26.87 30.76 3.51
N SER A 439 27.73 30.48 4.50
CA SER A 439 28.83 31.33 5.00
C SER A 439 28.73 32.86 4.87
N ASP A 440 28.45 33.47 6.03
CA ASP A 440 29.20 34.53 6.70
C ASP A 440 30.28 35.32 5.92
N MET A 441 30.07 36.63 5.81
CA MET A 441 31.13 37.64 5.73
C MET A 441 30.75 38.79 6.66
N THR A 442 31.41 38.77 7.82
CA THR A 442 31.63 39.85 8.76
C THR A 442 32.01 41.15 8.05
N ASP A 443 31.28 42.25 8.30
CA ASP A 443 31.79 43.60 8.10
C ASP A 443 31.64 44.43 9.38
N LEU A 444 32.82 44.84 9.83
CA LEU A 444 33.23 45.70 10.93
C LEU A 444 32.39 46.98 11.11
N ASP A 445 32.11 47.28 12.39
CA ASP A 445 31.72 48.59 12.91
C ASP A 445 32.77 49.69 12.61
N GLU A 446 32.33 50.86 12.12
CA GLU A 446 32.51 52.16 12.81
C GLU A 446 31.93 53.34 11.97
N ASP A 447 31.02 54.07 12.63
CA ASP A 447 30.69 55.50 12.54
C ASP A 447 30.12 56.12 11.23
N LEU A 448 28.85 56.58 11.28
CA LEU A 448 28.44 58.01 11.21
C LEU A 448 26.92 58.21 10.98
N GLU A 449 26.28 58.81 12.00
CA GLU A 449 25.23 59.87 12.00
C GLU A 449 23.98 59.85 11.08
N GLU A 450 22.81 59.98 11.75
CA GLU A 450 21.55 60.69 11.35
C GLU A 450 20.73 60.09 10.16
N ASP A 451 19.41 59.89 10.14
CA ASP A 451 18.25 60.55 10.78
C ASP A 451 17.01 59.63 10.72
N GLU A 452 16.31 59.44 11.84
CA GLU A 452 14.96 58.89 11.90
C GLU A 452 13.91 60.03 11.91
N PRO A 453 12.87 60.02 11.06
CA PRO A 453 11.67 60.82 11.32
C PRO A 453 10.64 60.01 12.11
N ILE A 454 10.72 60.14 13.43
CA ILE A 454 9.66 59.83 14.39
C ILE A 454 8.43 60.71 14.09
N VAL A 455 7.34 60.11 13.58
CA VAL A 455 6.03 60.79 13.54
C VAL A 455 5.28 60.53 14.84
N LYS A 456 5.27 61.57 15.68
CA LYS A 456 4.58 61.66 16.96
C LYS A 456 3.06 61.54 16.82
N LYS A 457 2.45 60.73 17.71
CA LYS A 457 1.04 60.82 18.10
C LYS A 457 0.70 62.25 18.54
N VAL A 458 -0.31 62.85 17.92
CA VAL A 458 -0.94 64.10 18.40
C VAL A 458 -2.37 63.80 18.84
N LYS A 459 -2.62 63.96 20.14
CA LYS A 459 -3.98 64.07 20.70
C LYS A 459 -4.49 65.50 20.52
N GLY A 460 -5.67 65.60 19.90
CA GLY A 460 -6.75 66.53 20.24
C GLY A 460 -6.71 67.95 19.64
N LYS A 461 -7.64 68.22 18.73
CA LYS A 461 -8.67 69.29 18.83
C LYS A 461 -9.52 69.35 17.57
N GLY A 462 -10.83 69.50 17.75
CA GLY A 462 -11.84 69.53 16.70
C GLY A 462 -11.54 70.54 15.59
N LYS A 463 -11.79 70.12 14.36
CA LYS A 463 -11.66 70.95 13.16
C LYS A 463 -12.99 70.95 12.41
N GLN A 464 -13.44 72.16 12.06
CA GLN A 464 -14.67 72.40 11.31
C GLN A 464 -14.59 71.78 9.91
N ARG A 465 -15.73 71.22 9.47
CA ARG A 465 -15.99 70.63 8.14
C ARG A 465 -15.51 71.53 6.99
N GLY A 466 -14.50 71.05 6.25
CA GLY A 466 -14.23 71.44 4.87
C GLY A 466 -15.00 70.55 3.88
N PRO A 467 -15.09 70.93 2.59
CA PRO A 467 -15.72 70.08 1.57
C PRO A 467 -14.92 68.80 1.36
N LYS A 468 -15.61 67.67 1.21
CA LYS A 468 -15.02 66.34 0.98
C LYS A 468 -14.04 66.38 -0.20
N SER A 469 -12.78 66.02 0.03
CA SER A 469 -11.75 66.00 -1.01
C SER A 469 -11.91 64.75 -1.88
N GLN A 470 -11.83 64.92 -3.21
CA GLN A 470 -11.93 63.82 -4.18
C GLN A 470 -10.68 62.91 -4.23
N GLU A 471 -9.60 63.30 -3.55
CA GLU A 471 -8.33 62.55 -3.56
C GLU A 471 -8.33 61.52 -2.42
N ILE A 472 -8.55 60.25 -2.78
CA ILE A 472 -8.52 59.12 -1.86
C ILE A 472 -7.04 58.80 -1.53
N PRO A 473 -6.63 58.79 -0.24
CA PRO A 473 -5.28 58.40 0.17
C PRO A 473 -4.88 57.01 -0.33
N PHE A 474 -3.62 56.82 -0.73
CA PHE A 474 -3.14 55.53 -1.25
C PHE A 474 -2.83 54.50 -0.16
N THR A 475 -2.45 54.96 1.04
CA THR A 475 -2.12 54.11 2.20
C THR A 475 -3.16 54.27 3.29
N PHE A 476 -3.66 53.15 3.81
CA PHE A 476 -4.58 53.10 4.95
C PHE A 476 -4.05 52.10 5.97
N ALA A 477 -4.24 52.38 7.25
CA ALA A 477 -4.09 51.37 8.30
C ALA A 477 -5.28 50.40 8.25
N CYS A 478 -5.07 49.13 8.61
CA CYS A 478 -6.17 48.16 8.74
C CYS A 478 -6.98 48.51 9.99
N PRO A 479 -8.28 48.84 9.87
CA PRO A 479 -9.10 49.15 11.03
C PRO A 479 -9.48 47.86 11.76
N SER A 480 -9.24 47.85 13.08
CA SER A 480 -9.63 46.76 13.97
C SER A 480 -11.03 46.99 14.55
N ASP A 481 -11.46 48.25 14.63
CA ASP A 481 -12.77 48.66 15.15
C ASP A 481 -13.62 49.41 14.13
N ILE A 482 -14.93 49.44 14.36
CA ILE A 482 -15.90 50.16 13.52
C ILE A 482 -15.65 51.67 13.58
N GLU A 483 -15.27 52.20 14.75
CA GLU A 483 -14.98 53.62 14.95
C GLU A 483 -13.80 54.07 14.06
N GLU A 484 -12.74 53.28 13.98
CA GLU A 484 -11.58 53.54 13.12
C GLU A 484 -11.96 53.52 11.63
N LEU A 485 -12.86 52.62 11.23
CA LEU A 485 -13.37 52.57 9.86
C LEU A 485 -14.24 53.79 9.54
N GLU A 486 -15.08 54.25 10.48
CA GLU A 486 -15.89 55.44 10.30
C GLU A 486 -15.00 56.70 10.19
N GLU A 487 -13.97 56.84 11.03
CA GLU A 487 -12.99 57.94 10.95
C GLU A 487 -12.29 58.03 9.59
N ILE A 488 -11.91 56.89 9.00
CA ILE A 488 -11.31 56.84 7.66
C ILE A 488 -12.31 57.29 6.57
N LEU A 489 -13.62 57.08 6.81
CA LEU A 489 -14.68 57.36 5.84
C LEU A 489 -15.32 58.75 6.00
N GLU A 490 -15.13 59.44 7.15
CA GLU A 490 -15.76 60.74 7.44
C GLU A 490 -15.46 61.81 6.36
N ASP A 491 -14.24 61.80 5.82
CA ASP A 491 -13.76 62.77 4.83
C ASP A 491 -14.00 62.34 3.37
N LEU A 492 -14.49 61.12 3.14
CA LEU A 492 -14.63 60.51 1.81
C LEU A 492 -16.11 60.41 1.35
N ASP A 493 -16.31 60.29 0.05
CA ASP A 493 -17.63 60.03 -0.54
C ASP A 493 -17.99 58.54 -0.49
N ASP A 494 -19.29 58.23 -0.34
CA ASP A 494 -19.81 56.85 -0.24
C ASP A 494 -19.44 55.97 -1.45
N SER A 495 -19.17 56.59 -2.61
CA SER A 495 -18.68 55.90 -3.82
C SER A 495 -17.22 55.44 -3.73
N ALA A 496 -16.43 56.04 -2.85
CA ALA A 496 -15.03 55.68 -2.63
C ALA A 496 -14.86 54.42 -1.78
N LEU A 497 -15.92 53.99 -1.08
CA LEU A 497 -15.89 52.88 -0.11
C LEU A 497 -15.30 51.60 -0.69
N GLY A 498 -15.73 51.18 -1.89
CA GLY A 498 -15.18 49.99 -2.55
C GLY A 498 -13.68 50.11 -2.83
N THR A 499 -13.23 51.30 -3.24
CA THR A 499 -11.81 51.57 -3.54
C THR A 499 -10.95 51.56 -2.27
N VAL A 500 -11.47 52.13 -1.17
CA VAL A 500 -10.78 52.12 0.14
C VAL A 500 -10.60 50.69 0.64
N VAL A 501 -11.67 49.89 0.63
CA VAL A 501 -11.61 48.48 1.05
C VAL A 501 -10.67 47.67 0.14
N GLN A 502 -10.68 47.93 -1.18
CA GLN A 502 -9.73 47.31 -2.10
C GLN A 502 -8.28 47.64 -1.75
N ARG A 503 -7.97 48.90 -1.43
CA ARG A 503 -6.61 49.34 -1.04
C ARG A 503 -6.19 48.74 0.28
N ILE A 504 -7.06 48.72 1.30
CA ILE A 504 -6.78 48.08 2.60
C ILE A 504 -6.43 46.61 2.41
N ARG A 505 -7.20 45.87 1.60
CA ARG A 505 -6.94 44.46 1.28
C ARG A 505 -5.63 44.23 0.53
N ALA A 506 -5.29 45.13 -0.40
CA ALA A 506 -4.04 45.02 -1.16
C ALA A 506 -2.82 45.30 -0.27
N LEU A 507 -2.89 46.31 0.60
CA LEU A 507 -1.81 46.68 1.53
C LEU A 507 -1.55 45.61 2.60
N HIS A 508 -2.60 44.93 3.05
CA HIS A 508 -2.52 43.90 4.10
C HIS A 508 -2.65 42.49 3.56
N HIS A 509 -2.23 42.24 2.32
CA HIS A 509 -2.25 40.87 1.78
C HIS A 509 -1.33 39.95 2.63
N PRO A 510 -1.71 38.68 2.90
CA PRO A 510 -0.92 37.78 3.73
C PRO A 510 0.52 37.55 3.25
N SER A 511 0.78 37.72 1.95
CA SER A 511 2.12 37.56 1.37
C SER A 511 3.08 38.72 1.61
N LEU A 512 2.60 39.86 2.13
CA LEU A 512 3.43 41.07 2.27
C LEU A 512 4.13 41.16 3.62
N ALA A 513 3.47 40.73 4.71
CA ALA A 513 4.04 40.77 6.05
C ALA A 513 3.37 39.73 6.98
N GLN A 514 4.15 39.18 7.91
CA GLN A 514 3.66 38.34 8.99
C GLN A 514 2.69 39.14 9.89
N GLY A 515 1.61 38.51 10.36
CA GLY A 515 0.54 39.17 11.15
C GLY A 515 -0.56 39.87 10.33
N ASN A 516 -0.41 40.04 9.01
CA ASN A 516 -1.48 40.60 8.17
C ASN A 516 -2.73 39.70 8.09
N LYS A 517 -2.55 38.38 8.25
CA LYS A 517 -3.66 37.41 8.23
C LYS A 517 -4.68 37.69 9.35
N GLU A 518 -4.22 37.94 10.57
CA GLU A 518 -5.06 38.23 11.73
C GLU A 518 -5.79 39.57 11.57
N LYS A 519 -5.08 40.62 11.14
CA LYS A 519 -5.66 41.93 10.85
C LYS A 519 -6.81 41.85 9.84
N LEU A 520 -6.65 41.03 8.79
CA LEU A 520 -7.71 40.80 7.80
C LEU A 520 -8.90 39.99 8.34
N GLN A 521 -8.69 39.13 9.35
CA GLN A 521 -9.77 38.40 10.01
C GLN A 521 -10.63 39.35 10.86
N ASP A 522 -10.01 40.21 11.66
CA ASP A 522 -10.73 41.23 12.44
C ASP A 522 -11.47 42.20 11.52
N PHE A 523 -10.79 42.64 10.45
CA PHE A 523 -11.37 43.53 9.45
C PHE A 523 -12.60 42.92 8.75
N LEU A 524 -12.64 41.60 8.52
CA LEU A 524 -13.83 40.93 8.00
C LEU A 524 -15.02 41.08 8.96
N GLY A 525 -14.79 40.94 10.27
CA GLY A 525 -15.79 41.18 11.30
C GLY A 525 -16.33 42.62 11.29
N VAL A 526 -15.42 43.60 11.22
CA VAL A 526 -15.75 45.03 11.14
C VAL A 526 -16.55 45.35 9.88
N LEU A 527 -16.14 44.82 8.72
CA LEU A 527 -16.88 44.99 7.47
C LEU A 527 -18.28 44.40 7.54
N LEU A 528 -18.42 43.21 8.13
CA LEU A 528 -19.73 42.60 8.31
C LEU A 528 -20.62 43.49 9.19
N ASP A 529 -20.11 43.99 10.32
CA ASP A 529 -20.88 44.91 11.17
C ASP A 529 -21.22 46.24 10.49
N TYR A 530 -20.28 46.79 9.73
CA TYR A 530 -20.51 48.00 8.95
C TYR A 530 -21.62 47.80 7.89
N THR A 531 -21.66 46.64 7.21
CA THR A 531 -22.77 46.33 6.29
C THR A 531 -24.13 46.28 7.00
N LEU A 532 -24.17 45.79 8.25
CA LEU A 532 -25.40 45.77 9.05
C LEU A 532 -25.83 47.19 9.47
N ILE A 533 -24.87 48.07 9.78
CA ILE A 533 -25.13 49.48 10.09
C ILE A 533 -25.66 50.22 8.85
N LEU A 534 -25.06 50.00 7.68
CA LEU A 534 -25.54 50.56 6.41
C LEU A 534 -26.97 50.11 6.10
N ALA A 535 -27.29 48.85 6.39
CA ALA A 535 -28.64 48.29 6.24
C ALA A 535 -29.64 48.82 7.28
N ALA A 536 -29.17 49.29 8.45
CA ALA A 536 -30.02 49.83 9.51
C ALA A 536 -30.44 51.29 9.29
N ARG A 537 -29.82 52.00 8.34
CA ARG A 537 -30.18 53.38 7.98
C ARG A 537 -31.64 53.45 7.48
N THR A 538 -32.31 54.57 7.75
CA THR A 538 -33.72 54.81 7.36
C THR A 538 -33.97 54.68 5.85
N THR A 539 -32.96 55.06 5.06
CA THR A 539 -32.87 54.67 3.64
C THR A 539 -31.64 53.77 3.50
N PRO A 540 -31.83 52.46 3.32
CA PRO A 540 -30.71 51.53 3.20
C PRO A 540 -29.94 51.79 1.90
N ALA A 541 -28.62 51.96 2.00
CA ALA A 541 -27.73 52.17 0.86
C ALA A 541 -27.36 50.82 0.22
N PHE A 542 -28.32 50.20 -0.49
CA PHE A 542 -28.11 48.89 -1.11
C PHE A 542 -26.97 48.87 -2.14
N ASP A 543 -26.73 49.99 -2.83
CA ASP A 543 -25.63 50.10 -3.80
C ASP A 543 -24.26 49.95 -3.10
N ALA A 544 -24.07 50.59 -1.94
CA ALA A 544 -22.85 50.46 -1.14
C ALA A 544 -22.65 49.02 -0.65
N ILE A 545 -23.71 48.36 -0.17
CA ILE A 545 -23.67 46.95 0.24
C ILE A 545 -23.31 46.05 -0.97
N GLY A 546 -23.87 46.36 -2.15
CA GLY A 546 -23.54 45.68 -3.40
C GLY A 546 -22.06 45.80 -3.76
N THR A 547 -21.46 46.99 -3.57
CA THR A 547 -20.02 47.19 -3.80
C THR A 547 -19.13 46.47 -2.78
N LEU A 548 -19.58 46.34 -1.53
CA LEU A 548 -18.83 45.63 -0.48
C LEU A 548 -18.86 44.10 -0.65
N THR A 549 -19.93 43.55 -1.22
CA THR A 549 -20.17 42.09 -1.29
C THR A 549 -19.01 41.33 -1.97
N PRO A 550 -18.48 41.74 -3.15
CA PRO A 550 -17.32 41.09 -3.76
C PRO A 550 -16.06 41.11 -2.88
N HIS A 551 -15.86 42.19 -2.11
CA HIS A 551 -14.70 42.28 -1.21
C HIS A 551 -14.83 41.33 -0.02
N ILE A 552 -16.05 41.19 0.53
CA ILE A 552 -16.35 40.20 1.57
C ILE A 552 -16.13 38.79 1.04
N ILE A 553 -16.66 38.44 -0.15
CA ILE A 553 -16.45 37.12 -0.77
C ILE A 553 -14.96 36.80 -0.89
N ALA A 554 -14.16 37.76 -1.34
CA ALA A 554 -12.73 37.54 -1.50
C ALA A 554 -12.00 37.38 -0.16
N LEU A 555 -12.42 38.05 0.92
CA LEU A 555 -11.89 37.83 2.27
C LEU A 555 -12.29 36.46 2.83
N VAL A 556 -13.53 36.03 2.59
CA VAL A 556 -14.01 34.69 3.00
C VAL A 556 -13.24 33.59 2.27
N LYS A 557 -12.92 33.78 0.98
CA LYS A 557 -12.09 32.83 0.22
C LYS A 557 -10.66 32.70 0.76
N LEU A 558 -10.10 33.78 1.32
CA LEU A 558 -8.76 33.75 1.92
C LEU A 558 -8.75 33.00 3.26
N ASN A 559 -9.80 33.18 4.08
CA ASN A 559 -9.90 32.56 5.41
C ASN A 559 -11.33 32.04 5.68
N PRO A 560 -11.71 30.85 5.16
CA PRO A 560 -13.08 30.36 5.27
C PRO A 560 -13.49 29.96 6.69
N LEU A 561 -12.57 29.40 7.49
CA LEU A 561 -12.85 28.88 8.83
C LEU A 561 -13.21 29.99 9.82
N THR A 562 -12.39 31.05 9.89
CA THR A 562 -12.67 32.19 10.75
C THR A 562 -13.84 33.02 10.24
N ALA A 563 -14.00 33.15 8.91
CA ALA A 563 -15.20 33.76 8.34
C ALA A 563 -16.47 33.06 8.82
N ALA A 564 -16.50 31.73 8.81
CA ALA A 564 -17.66 30.96 9.24
C ALA A 564 -18.03 31.24 10.71
N SER A 565 -17.05 31.34 11.61
CA SER A 565 -17.30 31.64 13.03
C SER A 565 -17.92 33.04 13.21
N HIS A 566 -17.47 34.06 12.45
CA HIS A 566 -18.09 35.38 12.47
C HIS A 566 -19.55 35.34 12.02
N PHE A 567 -19.88 34.65 10.91
CA PHE A 567 -21.29 34.52 10.47
C PHE A 567 -22.15 33.76 11.50
N ILE A 568 -21.63 32.67 12.07
CA ILE A 568 -22.33 31.89 13.10
C ILE A 568 -22.59 32.74 14.35
N SER A 569 -21.63 33.58 14.76
CA SER A 569 -21.81 34.48 15.91
C SER A 569 -22.99 35.44 15.70
N LYS A 570 -23.14 36.00 14.49
CA LYS A 570 -24.24 36.91 14.13
C LYS A 570 -25.57 36.17 14.01
N LEU A 571 -25.59 34.97 13.42
CA LEU A 571 -26.79 34.12 13.38
C LEU A 571 -27.27 33.72 14.79
N THR A 572 -26.33 33.40 15.68
CA THR A 572 -26.62 33.08 17.08
C THR A 572 -27.19 34.29 17.82
N LEU A 573 -26.64 35.49 17.59
CA LEU A 573 -27.19 36.73 18.14
C LEU A 573 -28.63 36.98 17.63
N MET A 574 -28.86 36.76 16.33
CA MET A 574 -30.18 36.88 15.71
C MET A 574 -31.19 35.89 16.32
N GLN A 575 -30.80 34.64 16.54
CA GLN A 575 -31.61 33.64 17.24
C GLN A 575 -31.92 34.06 18.69
N LYS A 576 -30.93 34.54 19.44
CA LYS A 576 -31.13 35.05 20.81
C LYS A 576 -32.10 36.24 20.83
N ASN A 577 -32.09 37.10 19.81
CA ASN A 577 -33.05 38.19 19.67
C ASN A 577 -34.47 37.67 19.45
N LEU A 578 -34.64 36.70 18.54
CA LEU A 578 -35.93 36.06 18.28
C LEU A 578 -36.47 35.37 19.54
N ALA A 579 -35.66 34.57 20.23
CA ALA A 579 -36.05 33.88 21.46
C ALA A 579 -36.53 34.85 22.54
N ARG A 580 -35.81 35.98 22.74
CA ARG A 580 -36.22 37.05 23.67
C ARG A 580 -37.53 37.72 23.22
N GLY A 581 -37.73 37.92 21.92
CA GLY A 581 -38.97 38.45 21.36
C GLY A 581 -40.17 37.54 21.61
N LEU A 582 -40.01 36.24 21.37
CA LEU A 582 -41.04 35.23 21.61
C LEU A 582 -41.40 35.11 23.09
N ALA A 583 -40.40 35.12 23.98
CA ALA A 583 -40.62 35.09 25.43
C ALA A 583 -41.42 36.29 25.96
N ARG A 584 -41.26 37.48 25.36
CA ARG A 584 -42.06 38.68 25.69
C ARG A 584 -43.51 38.61 25.21
N GLY A 585 -43.83 37.67 24.31
CA GLY A 585 -45.15 37.42 23.74
C GLY A 585 -45.23 37.80 22.26
N ALA A 586 -45.50 36.81 21.41
CA ALA A 586 -45.47 36.94 19.95
C ALA A 586 -46.45 37.97 19.36
N SER A 587 -47.55 38.27 20.07
CA SER A 587 -48.58 39.23 19.61
C SER A 587 -48.30 40.68 20.02
N ARG A 588 -47.29 40.95 20.87
CA ARG A 588 -46.99 42.32 21.32
C ARG A 588 -46.26 43.10 20.21
N PRO A 589 -46.63 44.36 19.95
CA PRO A 589 -45.99 45.17 18.91
C PRO A 589 -44.54 45.53 19.22
N GLU A 590 -44.18 45.65 20.51
CA GLU A 590 -42.82 45.98 20.97
C GLU A 590 -41.85 44.78 20.94
N ALA A 591 -42.35 43.56 20.77
CA ALA A 591 -41.50 42.38 20.68
C ALA A 591 -40.80 42.33 19.31
N ARG A 592 -39.48 42.14 19.26
CA ARG A 592 -38.76 41.89 18.01
C ARG A 592 -38.96 40.43 17.60
N THR A 593 -40.01 40.15 16.85
CA THR A 593 -40.36 38.80 16.38
C THR A 593 -40.02 38.60 14.91
N PHE A 594 -40.22 39.58 14.03
CA PHE A 594 -39.81 39.50 12.62
C PHE A 594 -38.48 40.19 12.36
N PRO A 595 -37.70 39.71 11.36
CA PRO A 595 -36.41 40.29 11.06
C PRO A 595 -36.53 41.66 10.40
N GLY A 596 -35.62 42.56 10.80
CA GLY A 596 -35.48 43.88 10.20
C GLY A 596 -34.61 43.86 8.94
N CYS A 597 -34.45 45.02 8.29
CA CYS A 597 -33.59 45.16 7.11
C CYS A 597 -32.16 44.60 7.29
N PRO A 598 -31.44 44.86 8.41
CA PRO A 598 -30.08 44.33 8.61
C PRO A 598 -30.02 42.81 8.66
N GLU A 599 -30.98 42.19 9.36
CA GLU A 599 -31.08 40.74 9.51
C GLU A 599 -31.41 40.06 8.17
N LEU A 600 -32.27 40.68 7.35
CA LEU A 600 -32.57 40.21 6.01
C LEU A 600 -31.37 40.33 5.05
N VAL A 601 -30.59 41.41 5.15
CA VAL A 601 -29.35 41.58 4.36
C VAL A 601 -28.31 40.54 4.77
N LEU A 602 -28.15 40.26 6.06
CA LEU A 602 -27.24 39.22 6.56
C LEU A 602 -27.59 37.86 5.95
N LEU A 603 -28.87 37.46 6.02
CA LEU A 603 -29.34 36.21 5.43
C LEU A 603 -29.12 36.20 3.91
N ARG A 604 -29.34 37.33 3.22
CA ARG A 604 -29.04 37.43 1.78
C ARG A 604 -27.55 37.25 1.47
N LEU A 605 -26.66 37.80 2.30
CA LEU A 605 -25.21 37.67 2.15
C LEU A 605 -24.76 36.21 2.32
N VAL A 606 -25.32 35.48 3.31
CA VAL A 606 -24.99 34.07 3.53
C VAL A 606 -25.23 33.23 2.27
N GLY A 607 -26.39 33.39 1.62
CA GLY A 607 -26.71 32.65 0.39
C GLY A 607 -26.00 33.13 -0.87
N ALA A 608 -25.28 34.26 -0.81
CA ALA A 608 -24.44 34.73 -1.90
C ALA A 608 -22.98 34.28 -1.75
N ILE A 609 -22.53 34.07 -0.51
CA ILE A 609 -21.14 33.70 -0.18
C ILE A 609 -20.96 32.18 -0.13
N TRP A 610 -21.89 31.47 0.50
CA TRP A 610 -21.79 30.04 0.79
C TRP A 610 -22.66 29.19 -0.14
N SER A 611 -22.27 27.93 -0.34
CA SER A 611 -23.04 26.98 -1.15
C SER A 611 -24.34 26.60 -0.43
N THR A 612 -25.49 26.79 -1.08
CA THR A 612 -26.80 26.45 -0.51
C THR A 612 -27.31 25.06 -0.88
N SER A 613 -26.63 24.34 -1.79
CA SER A 613 -27.07 23.01 -2.25
C SER A 613 -26.59 21.84 -1.39
N ASP A 614 -25.57 22.07 -0.56
CA ASP A 614 -24.85 21.03 0.17
C ASP A 614 -25.75 20.30 1.18
N PHE A 615 -25.52 18.99 1.41
CA PHE A 615 -26.30 18.15 2.34
C PHE A 615 -26.38 18.77 3.73
N SER A 616 -25.22 19.07 4.31
CA SER A 616 -25.06 19.80 5.57
C SER A 616 -23.97 20.85 5.39
N HIS A 617 -24.22 22.09 5.85
CA HIS A 617 -23.25 23.18 5.79
C HIS A 617 -23.31 23.99 7.10
N PRO A 618 -22.16 24.29 7.74
CA PRO A 618 -22.11 24.86 9.10
C PRO A 618 -22.77 26.25 9.22
N VAL A 619 -22.67 27.10 8.19
CA VAL A 619 -23.30 28.44 8.18
C VAL A 619 -24.71 28.44 7.59
N VAL A 620 -24.92 27.77 6.44
CA VAL A 620 -26.19 27.80 5.71
C VAL A 620 -27.29 27.04 6.44
N ALA A 621 -27.02 25.86 7.02
CA ALA A 621 -28.06 25.07 7.69
C ALA A 621 -28.68 25.82 8.89
N PRO A 622 -27.90 26.45 9.80
CA PRO A 622 -28.46 27.32 10.83
C PRO A 622 -29.25 28.51 10.27
N ALA A 623 -28.80 29.10 9.17
CA ALA A 623 -29.53 30.20 8.52
C ALA A 623 -30.90 29.74 8.01
N VAL A 624 -30.98 28.58 7.33
CA VAL A 624 -32.25 28.00 6.86
C VAL A 624 -33.17 27.65 8.02
N LEU A 625 -32.64 27.04 9.08
CA LEU A 625 -33.41 26.70 10.28
C LEU A 625 -34.00 27.95 10.93
N LEU A 626 -33.19 29.00 11.07
CA LEU A 626 -33.62 30.27 11.64
C LEU A 626 -34.69 30.95 10.79
N MET A 627 -34.55 30.93 9.45
CA MET A 627 -35.59 31.41 8.53
C MET A 627 -36.91 30.63 8.70
N GLY A 628 -36.85 29.30 8.82
CA GLY A 628 -38.01 28.47 9.12
C GLY A 628 -38.65 28.82 10.46
N GLN A 629 -37.83 29.06 11.49
CA GLN A 629 -38.30 29.47 12.82
C GLN A 629 -39.05 30.81 12.78
N TYR A 630 -38.54 31.80 12.04
CA TYR A 630 -39.22 33.08 11.84
C TYR A 630 -40.59 32.87 11.17
N LEU A 631 -40.67 32.07 10.11
CA LEU A 631 -41.91 31.84 9.36
C LEU A 631 -42.94 31.02 10.14
N GLY A 632 -42.50 30.06 10.97
CA GLY A 632 -43.39 29.15 11.70
C GLY A 632 -43.87 29.68 13.05
N GLN A 633 -43.05 30.45 13.78
CA GLN A 633 -43.34 30.83 15.17
C GLN A 633 -43.86 32.25 15.33
N CYS A 634 -43.61 33.14 14.36
CA CYS A 634 -43.93 34.56 14.49
C CYS A 634 -45.35 34.88 14.04
N ARG A 635 -46.03 35.78 14.77
CA ARG A 635 -47.35 36.30 14.39
C ARG A 635 -47.24 37.62 13.65
N VAL A 636 -48.02 37.75 12.58
CA VAL A 636 -48.05 38.93 11.72
C VAL A 636 -48.84 40.05 12.38
N ARG A 637 -48.20 41.21 12.59
CA ARG A 637 -48.80 42.40 13.25
C ARG A 637 -48.92 43.58 12.31
N SER A 638 -48.06 43.67 11.31
CA SER A 638 -48.00 44.80 10.37
C SER A 638 -47.79 44.33 8.93
N LEU A 639 -47.98 45.23 7.96
CA LEU A 639 -47.62 44.96 6.56
C LEU A 639 -46.11 44.70 6.40
N ALA A 640 -45.28 45.34 7.24
CA ALA A 640 -43.84 45.13 7.25
C ALA A 640 -43.48 43.69 7.65
N ASP A 641 -44.18 43.09 8.61
CA ASP A 641 -43.99 41.68 8.99
C ASP A 641 -44.36 40.71 7.85
N VAL A 642 -45.42 41.03 7.07
CA VAL A 642 -45.76 40.24 5.87
C VAL A 642 -44.69 40.37 4.81
N ALA A 643 -44.19 41.58 4.58
CA ALA A 643 -43.17 41.85 3.59
C ALA A 643 -41.83 41.17 3.93
N SER A 644 -41.40 41.21 5.19
CA SER A 644 -40.19 40.51 5.65
C SER A 644 -40.35 38.99 5.55
N GLY A 645 -41.50 38.43 5.94
CA GLY A 645 -41.76 37.00 5.79
C GLY A 645 -41.85 36.54 4.33
N LEU A 646 -42.46 37.33 3.42
CA LEU A 646 -42.45 37.00 1.99
C LEU A 646 -41.05 37.14 1.37
N PHE A 647 -40.22 38.05 1.88
CA PHE A 647 -38.81 38.13 1.51
C PHE A 647 -38.03 36.90 1.99
N LEU A 648 -38.28 36.40 3.20
CA LEU A 648 -37.71 35.13 3.65
C LEU A 648 -38.17 33.96 2.77
N CYS A 649 -39.44 33.93 2.36
CA CYS A 649 -39.94 32.92 1.44
C CYS A 649 -39.25 33.01 0.06
N SER A 650 -39.01 34.22 -0.46
CA SER A 650 -38.27 34.38 -1.72
C SER A 650 -36.80 33.99 -1.58
N LEU A 651 -36.17 34.27 -0.43
CA LEU A 651 -34.80 33.88 -0.13
C LEU A 651 -34.68 32.35 -0.01
N LEU A 652 -35.59 31.69 0.70
CA LEU A 652 -35.64 30.23 0.78
C LEU A 652 -35.85 29.59 -0.61
N ALA A 653 -36.68 30.18 -1.46
CA ALA A 653 -36.82 29.72 -2.84
C ALA A 653 -35.51 29.86 -3.66
N GLN A 654 -34.67 30.86 -3.36
CA GLN A 654 -33.35 31.00 -3.98
C GLN A 654 -32.36 29.96 -3.44
N TYR A 655 -32.34 29.76 -2.12
CA TYR A 655 -31.48 28.76 -1.46
C TYR A 655 -31.74 27.36 -2.02
N GLU A 656 -33.02 27.01 -2.16
CA GLU A 656 -33.47 25.70 -2.61
C GLU A 656 -33.55 25.55 -4.13
N SER A 657 -33.18 26.57 -4.92
CA SER A 657 -33.31 26.54 -6.37
C SER A 657 -32.56 25.36 -7.02
N LEU A 658 -31.42 24.97 -6.44
CA LEU A 658 -30.59 23.86 -6.89
C LEU A 658 -30.91 22.56 -6.14
N SER A 659 -31.01 22.61 -4.81
CA SER A 659 -31.22 21.43 -3.94
C SER A 659 -32.65 20.89 -3.97
N LYS A 660 -33.63 21.72 -4.31
CA LYS A 660 -35.06 21.40 -4.43
C LYS A 660 -35.65 20.75 -3.17
N ARG A 661 -35.13 21.06 -1.97
CA ARG A 661 -35.68 20.52 -0.72
C ARG A 661 -36.98 21.22 -0.38
N ILE A 662 -37.87 20.47 0.24
CA ILE A 662 -39.20 20.96 0.57
C ILE A 662 -39.14 21.74 1.88
N VAL A 663 -39.47 23.04 1.81
CA VAL A 663 -39.60 23.91 2.98
C VAL A 663 -41.09 24.19 3.24
N PRO A 664 -41.74 23.44 4.17
CA PRO A 664 -43.18 23.55 4.40
C PRO A 664 -43.59 24.89 5.02
N GLU A 665 -42.74 25.50 5.85
CA GLU A 665 -43.01 26.79 6.51
C GLU A 665 -43.21 27.91 5.48
N ALA A 666 -42.45 27.90 4.38
CA ALA A 666 -42.57 28.88 3.31
C ALA A 666 -43.90 28.74 2.54
N ILE A 667 -44.36 27.51 2.30
CA ILE A 667 -45.67 27.26 1.68
C ILE A 667 -46.80 27.71 2.62
N ASN A 668 -46.67 27.37 3.91
CA ASN A 668 -47.66 27.75 4.92
C ASN A 668 -47.74 29.27 5.06
N PHE A 669 -46.59 29.96 5.12
CA PHE A 669 -46.55 31.40 5.24
C PHE A 669 -47.10 32.11 3.99
N THR A 670 -46.77 31.65 2.79
CA THR A 670 -47.32 32.23 1.55
C THR A 670 -48.84 32.05 1.45
N ALA A 671 -49.37 30.88 1.79
CA ALA A 671 -50.81 30.63 1.85
C ALA A 671 -51.50 31.49 2.93
N SER A 672 -50.89 31.60 4.12
CA SER A 672 -51.36 32.46 5.21
C SER A 672 -51.30 33.95 4.86
N ALA A 673 -50.29 34.40 4.11
CA ALA A 673 -50.19 35.78 3.60
C ALA A 673 -51.32 36.11 2.62
N ILE A 674 -51.69 35.17 1.73
CA ILE A 674 -52.84 35.32 0.83
C ILE A 674 -54.15 35.39 1.62
N LEU A 675 -54.30 34.53 2.63
CA LEU A 675 -55.41 34.54 3.59
C LEU A 675 -55.52 35.86 4.37
N LEU A 676 -54.38 36.47 4.70
CA LEU A 676 -54.22 37.74 5.41
C LEU A 676 -54.67 38.94 4.57
N LEU A 677 -54.22 38.99 3.31
CA LEU A 677 -54.34 40.14 2.41
C LEU A 677 -55.63 40.14 1.58
N LEU A 678 -56.15 38.96 1.22
CA LEU A 678 -57.35 38.83 0.38
C LEU A 678 -58.58 38.38 1.20
N PRO A 679 -59.71 39.12 1.13
CA PRO A 679 -60.93 38.69 1.78
C PRO A 679 -61.53 37.45 1.08
N ARG A 680 -62.21 36.59 1.85
CA ARG A 680 -62.90 35.40 1.33
C ARG A 680 -64.20 35.73 0.60
N ARG A 681 -64.68 34.81 -0.24
CA ARG A 681 -66.02 34.93 -0.84
C ARG A 681 -67.09 34.79 0.26
N LYS A 682 -68.24 35.44 0.08
CA LYS A 682 -69.32 35.41 1.08
C LYS A 682 -69.88 33.98 1.20
N GLY A 683 -69.86 33.41 2.41
CA GLY A 683 -70.42 32.08 2.70
C GLY A 683 -69.42 30.92 2.72
N GLU A 684 -68.13 31.16 2.47
CA GLU A 684 -67.09 30.14 2.57
C GLU A 684 -66.47 30.08 3.98
N ALA A 685 -66.24 28.86 4.49
CA ALA A 685 -65.61 28.63 5.79
C ALA A 685 -64.14 29.10 5.79
N GLY A 686 -63.64 29.49 6.97
CA GLY A 686 -62.21 29.73 7.17
C GLY A 686 -61.39 28.47 6.83
N SER A 687 -60.23 28.65 6.20
CA SER A 687 -59.33 27.53 5.90
C SER A 687 -58.68 27.05 7.20
N SER A 688 -58.95 25.81 7.61
CA SER A 688 -58.30 25.19 8.79
C SER A 688 -56.94 24.57 8.48
N THR A 689 -56.54 24.52 7.21
CA THR A 689 -55.34 23.81 6.76
C THR A 689 -54.03 24.50 7.14
N TYR A 690 -54.06 25.82 7.35
CA TYR A 690 -52.87 26.63 7.63
C TYR A 690 -52.99 27.27 9.02
N PRO A 691 -51.85 27.46 9.72
CA PRO A 691 -51.86 28.10 11.03
C PRO A 691 -52.36 29.54 10.93
N ASP A 692 -53.17 29.97 11.89
CA ASP A 692 -53.60 31.36 11.98
C ASP A 692 -52.43 32.22 12.49
N LEU A 693 -51.76 32.89 11.55
CA LEU A 693 -50.63 33.78 11.83
C LEU A 693 -51.07 35.20 12.21
N ARG A 694 -52.38 35.52 12.21
CA ARG A 694 -52.87 36.87 12.51
C ARG A 694 -52.69 37.23 14.00
N ALA A 695 -52.10 38.39 14.27
CA ALA A 695 -52.22 39.03 15.58
C ALA A 695 -53.63 39.64 15.77
N ALA A 696 -54.08 39.75 17.02
CA ALA A 696 -55.38 40.36 17.33
C ALA A 696 -55.42 41.84 16.89
N ASN A 697 -56.55 42.27 16.30
CA ASN A 697 -56.85 43.66 15.89
C ASN A 697 -56.10 44.20 14.66
N VAL A 698 -55.62 43.33 13.76
CA VAL A 698 -54.91 43.73 12.54
C VAL A 698 -55.71 43.35 11.29
N ASP A 699 -56.26 44.36 10.59
CA ASP A 699 -56.89 44.19 9.27
C ASP A 699 -55.96 44.72 8.17
N LEU A 700 -55.39 43.78 7.40
CA LEU A 700 -54.46 44.06 6.30
C LEU A 700 -55.12 43.87 4.92
N THR A 701 -56.44 43.75 4.87
CA THR A 701 -57.15 43.43 3.62
C THR A 701 -56.99 44.54 2.57
N LEU A 702 -56.72 44.13 1.33
CA LEU A 702 -56.65 45.05 0.19
C LEU A 702 -58.06 45.52 -0.18
N SER A 703 -58.30 46.83 -0.09
CA SER A 703 -59.62 47.44 -0.31
C SER A 703 -59.72 48.30 -1.57
N SER A 704 -58.60 48.64 -2.21
CA SER A 704 -58.52 49.53 -3.38
C SER A 704 -57.85 48.85 -4.60
N SER A 705 -58.14 49.38 -5.79
CA SER A 705 -57.68 48.85 -7.08
C SER A 705 -56.34 49.47 -7.52
N SER A 706 -55.33 49.43 -6.65
CA SER A 706 -53.97 49.85 -6.98
C SER A 706 -53.29 48.84 -7.93
N THR A 707 -52.53 49.35 -8.90
CA THR A 707 -51.69 48.52 -9.78
C THR A 707 -50.40 48.16 -9.07
N PRO A 708 -50.01 46.88 -9.04
CA PRO A 708 -48.75 46.47 -8.43
C PRO A 708 -47.56 46.92 -9.28
N SER A 709 -46.46 47.28 -8.63
CA SER A 709 -45.15 47.48 -9.23
C SER A 709 -44.57 46.17 -9.74
N GLU A 710 -43.75 46.23 -10.79
CA GLU A 710 -43.07 45.06 -11.34
C GLU A 710 -42.00 44.52 -10.36
N ARG A 711 -41.26 45.43 -9.71
CA ARG A 711 -40.29 45.12 -8.64
C ARG A 711 -40.74 45.76 -7.33
N VAL A 712 -40.83 44.95 -6.29
CA VAL A 712 -41.23 45.39 -4.95
C VAL A 712 -39.98 45.92 -4.23
N SER A 713 -39.98 47.21 -3.86
CA SER A 713 -38.92 47.77 -3.04
C SER A 713 -39.21 47.48 -1.56
N LEU A 714 -38.34 46.67 -0.93
CA LEU A 714 -38.47 46.33 0.48
C LEU A 714 -38.41 47.58 1.37
N ALA A 715 -37.57 48.56 1.02
CA ALA A 715 -37.47 49.83 1.73
C ALA A 715 -38.78 50.64 1.69
N SER A 716 -39.49 50.66 0.54
CA SER A 716 -40.76 51.40 0.44
C SER A 716 -41.90 50.72 1.20
N VAL A 717 -41.91 49.38 1.24
CA VAL A 717 -42.93 48.60 1.96
C VAL A 717 -42.70 48.64 3.47
N LEU A 718 -41.43 48.65 3.91
CA LEU A 718 -41.09 48.84 5.33
C LEU A 718 -41.37 50.26 5.83
N ALA A 719 -41.19 51.28 4.98
CA ALA A 719 -41.40 52.68 5.35
C ALA A 719 -42.85 53.16 5.21
N SER A 720 -43.64 52.59 4.29
CA SER A 720 -45.00 53.07 3.96
C SER A 720 -46.01 51.93 3.81
N GLY A 721 -47.06 51.98 4.65
CA GLY A 721 -48.21 51.06 4.64
C GLY A 721 -49.29 51.39 3.61
N ALA A 722 -48.94 52.06 2.51
CA ALA A 722 -49.87 52.47 1.47
C ALA A 722 -50.56 51.26 0.80
N ASP A 723 -51.73 51.50 0.21
CA ASP A 723 -52.48 50.45 -0.51
C ASP A 723 -51.75 49.95 -1.78
N THR A 724 -50.82 50.73 -2.32
CA THR A 724 -49.89 50.28 -3.38
C THR A 724 -48.95 49.19 -2.86
N SER A 725 -48.34 49.39 -1.69
CA SER A 725 -47.49 48.40 -1.02
C SER A 725 -48.25 47.10 -0.74
N LYS A 726 -49.54 47.17 -0.38
CA LYS A 726 -50.37 45.96 -0.20
C LYS A 726 -50.59 45.19 -1.50
N ALA A 727 -50.84 45.89 -2.61
CA ALA A 727 -50.99 45.26 -3.92
C ALA A 727 -49.69 44.59 -4.39
N ASP A 728 -48.53 45.21 -4.11
CA ASP A 728 -47.20 44.67 -4.39
C ASP A 728 -46.95 43.36 -3.64
N VAL A 729 -47.26 43.33 -2.34
CA VAL A 729 -47.11 42.15 -1.48
C VAL A 729 -48.04 41.01 -1.92
N VAL A 730 -49.27 41.31 -2.36
CA VAL A 730 -50.18 40.31 -2.96
C VAL A 730 -49.61 39.76 -4.27
N GLY A 731 -49.12 40.63 -5.14
CA GLY A 731 -48.48 40.23 -6.40
C GLY A 731 -47.27 39.32 -6.16
N LEU A 732 -46.44 39.65 -5.17
CA LEU A 732 -45.29 38.85 -4.75
C LEU A 732 -45.72 37.48 -4.23
N ALA A 733 -46.73 37.41 -3.35
CA ALA A 733 -47.23 36.14 -2.82
C ALA A 733 -47.74 35.21 -3.93
N LEU A 734 -48.47 35.74 -4.92
CA LEU A 734 -48.96 34.96 -6.07
C LEU A 734 -47.81 34.47 -6.96
N ARG A 735 -46.78 35.29 -7.20
CA ARG A 735 -45.58 34.87 -7.94
C ARG A 735 -44.81 33.80 -7.18
N LEU A 736 -44.68 33.93 -5.86
CA LEU A 736 -44.02 32.94 -5.01
C LEU A 736 -44.73 31.58 -5.05
N VAL A 737 -46.05 31.57 -5.12
CA VAL A 737 -46.81 30.32 -5.32
C VAL A 737 -46.43 29.66 -6.67
N GLN A 738 -46.25 30.43 -7.74
CA GLN A 738 -45.78 29.89 -9.02
C GLN A 738 -44.32 29.40 -8.97
N THR A 739 -43.44 30.10 -8.23
CA THR A 739 -42.05 29.64 -8.08
C THR A 739 -41.98 28.36 -7.26
N PHE A 740 -42.74 28.24 -6.16
CA PHE A 740 -42.80 27.00 -5.39
C PHE A 740 -43.47 25.86 -6.17
N SER A 741 -44.46 26.15 -7.01
CA SER A 741 -45.09 25.12 -7.84
C SER A 741 -44.17 24.59 -8.95
N THR A 742 -43.26 25.41 -9.46
CA THR A 742 -42.23 24.97 -10.41
C THR A 742 -41.09 24.25 -9.70
N LEU A 743 -40.67 24.73 -8.53
CA LEU A 743 -39.59 24.14 -7.73
C LEU A 743 -39.93 22.71 -7.28
N TYR A 744 -41.15 22.49 -6.77
CA TYR A 744 -41.56 21.20 -6.23
C TYR A 744 -42.22 20.27 -7.24
N ALA A 745 -42.21 20.60 -8.54
CA ALA A 745 -42.86 19.80 -9.58
C ALA A 745 -42.37 18.35 -9.67
N SER A 746 -41.12 18.08 -9.26
CA SER A 746 -40.54 16.73 -9.21
C SER A 746 -40.85 15.96 -7.92
N SER A 747 -41.47 16.58 -6.92
CA SER A 747 -41.78 15.93 -5.64
C SER A 747 -42.97 14.99 -5.75
N GLU A 748 -42.88 13.80 -5.14
CA GLU A 748 -43.99 12.86 -5.05
C GLU A 748 -45.16 13.38 -4.18
N ALA A 749 -44.86 14.30 -3.24
CA ALA A 749 -45.83 14.92 -2.34
C ALA A 749 -46.53 16.16 -2.94
N PHE A 750 -46.26 16.50 -4.21
CA PHE A 750 -46.75 17.71 -4.88
C PHE A 750 -48.26 17.91 -4.76
N VAL A 751 -49.04 16.83 -4.92
CA VAL A 751 -50.51 16.89 -4.87
C VAL A 751 -51.00 17.34 -3.49
N GLU A 752 -50.44 16.78 -2.41
CA GLU A 752 -50.87 17.07 -1.05
C GLU A 752 -50.41 18.47 -0.60
N LEU A 753 -49.25 18.94 -1.09
CA LEU A 753 -48.71 20.25 -0.76
C LEU A 753 -49.49 21.41 -1.41
N LEU A 754 -49.84 21.30 -2.69
CA LEU A 754 -50.40 22.42 -3.46
C LEU A 754 -51.90 22.38 -3.68
N SER A 755 -52.57 21.24 -3.48
CA SER A 755 -54.04 21.18 -3.46
C SER A 755 -54.66 22.17 -2.46
N PRO A 756 -54.20 22.26 -1.19
CA PRO A 756 -54.75 23.24 -0.26
C PRO A 756 -54.40 24.69 -0.63
N VAL A 757 -53.25 24.94 -1.26
CA VAL A 757 -52.88 26.27 -1.76
C VAL A 757 -53.83 26.69 -2.89
N LEU A 758 -54.15 25.79 -3.82
CA LEU A 758 -55.13 26.05 -4.88
C LEU A 758 -56.50 26.43 -4.31
N GLU A 759 -56.99 25.68 -3.32
CA GLU A 759 -58.26 26.02 -2.65
C GLU A 759 -58.21 27.42 -2.00
N VAL A 760 -57.09 27.77 -1.36
CA VAL A 760 -56.90 29.10 -0.78
C VAL A 760 -56.95 30.19 -1.84
N VAL A 761 -56.32 29.99 -3.00
CA VAL A 761 -56.28 30.98 -4.07
C VAL A 761 -57.66 31.10 -4.75
N GLU A 762 -58.34 29.99 -5.06
CA GLU A 762 -59.66 29.99 -5.73
C GLU A 762 -60.77 30.64 -4.88
N ARG A 763 -60.77 30.38 -3.58
CA ARG A 763 -61.73 30.89 -2.58
C ARG A 763 -61.49 32.36 -2.17
N SER A 764 -60.54 33.04 -2.81
CA SER A 764 -60.31 34.48 -2.57
C SER A 764 -61.29 35.35 -3.37
N ARG A 765 -61.62 36.53 -2.85
CA ARG A 765 -62.53 37.49 -3.49
C ARG A 765 -61.73 38.44 -4.39
N ILE A 766 -61.98 38.33 -5.69
CA ILE A 766 -61.19 39.01 -6.73
C ILE A 766 -61.81 40.35 -7.19
N ALA A 767 -63.08 40.62 -6.84
CA ALA A 767 -63.87 41.71 -7.42
C ALA A 767 -63.25 43.11 -7.28
N LYS A 768 -62.61 43.41 -6.13
CA LYS A 768 -62.04 44.72 -5.80
C LYS A 768 -60.60 44.93 -6.29
N LEU A 769 -59.98 43.92 -6.91
CA LEU A 769 -58.59 43.97 -7.35
C LEU A 769 -58.43 44.66 -8.72
N SER A 770 -57.24 45.20 -8.97
CA SER A 770 -56.83 45.74 -10.27
C SER A 770 -56.78 44.65 -11.35
N GLU A 771 -57.00 45.02 -12.60
CA GLU A 771 -57.05 44.09 -13.75
C GLU A 771 -55.78 43.22 -13.85
N HIS A 772 -54.61 43.82 -13.65
CA HIS A 772 -53.34 43.10 -13.63
C HIS A 772 -53.27 42.00 -12.57
N LEU A 773 -53.75 42.26 -11.35
CA LEU A 773 -53.78 41.24 -10.29
C LEU A 773 -54.82 40.15 -10.56
N LYS A 774 -55.92 40.48 -11.25
CA LYS A 774 -56.91 39.50 -11.70
C LYS A 774 -56.30 38.53 -12.72
N ASP A 775 -55.53 39.06 -13.67
CA ASP A 775 -54.84 38.25 -14.66
C ASP A 775 -53.77 37.36 -14.02
N LEU A 776 -52.98 37.91 -13.09
CA LEU A 776 -51.97 37.14 -12.35
C LEU A 776 -52.62 36.01 -11.55
N HIS A 777 -53.71 36.30 -10.83
CA HIS A 777 -54.50 35.31 -10.11
C HIS A 777 -55.09 34.23 -11.04
N GLY A 778 -55.69 34.63 -12.17
CA GLY A 778 -56.22 33.68 -13.15
C GLY A 778 -55.13 32.76 -13.72
N LYS A 779 -53.95 33.30 -14.00
CA LYS A 779 -52.77 32.54 -14.44
C LYS A 779 -52.27 31.58 -13.36
N THR A 780 -52.21 31.98 -12.09
CA THR A 780 -51.74 31.12 -10.99
C THR A 780 -52.69 29.93 -10.80
N VAL A 781 -54.00 30.16 -10.76
CA VAL A 781 -55.03 29.11 -10.65
C VAL A 781 -54.96 28.14 -11.84
N SER A 782 -54.90 28.68 -13.06
CA SER A 782 -54.84 27.84 -14.29
C SER A 782 -53.56 27.00 -14.35
N SER A 783 -52.43 27.56 -13.92
CA SER A 783 -51.15 26.85 -13.87
C SER A 783 -51.16 25.75 -12.83
N LEU A 784 -51.60 26.05 -11.59
CA LEU A 784 -51.66 25.08 -10.50
C LEU A 784 -52.62 23.93 -10.81
N SER A 785 -53.82 24.22 -11.30
CA SER A 785 -54.80 23.20 -11.68
C SER A 785 -54.28 22.26 -12.79
N ARG A 786 -53.56 22.80 -13.78
CA ARG A 786 -52.89 22.01 -14.82
C ARG A 786 -51.75 21.15 -14.26
N GLN A 787 -50.91 21.68 -13.37
CA GLN A 787 -49.84 20.90 -12.76
C GLN A 787 -50.38 19.81 -11.84
N LEU A 788 -51.42 20.08 -11.06
CA LEU A 788 -52.06 19.11 -10.18
C LEU A 788 -52.75 17.98 -10.96
N THR A 789 -53.37 18.28 -12.11
CA THR A 789 -53.95 17.24 -12.97
C THR A 789 -52.87 16.33 -13.56
N PHE A 790 -51.75 16.89 -14.02
CA PHE A 790 -50.60 16.09 -14.48
C PHE A 790 -50.00 15.23 -13.35
N ALA A 791 -49.77 15.82 -12.17
CA ALA A 791 -49.22 15.11 -11.02
C ALA A 791 -50.13 13.96 -10.54
N ARG A 792 -51.47 14.14 -10.60
CA ARG A 792 -52.43 13.07 -10.30
C ARG A 792 -52.37 11.92 -11.31
N GLN A 793 -52.05 12.21 -12.57
CA GLN A 793 -51.90 11.19 -13.62
C GLN A 793 -50.57 10.44 -13.51
N SER A 794 -49.49 11.09 -13.07
CA SER A 794 -48.16 10.48 -12.94
C SER A 794 -47.93 9.76 -11.61
N ARG A 795 -48.82 9.92 -10.61
CA ARG A 795 -48.67 9.37 -9.25
C ARG A 795 -48.61 7.84 -9.26
N ARG A 796 -47.61 7.28 -8.57
CA ARG A 796 -47.43 5.84 -8.34
C ARG A 796 -47.44 5.54 -6.83
N PRO A 797 -47.79 4.31 -6.40
CA PRO A 797 -47.62 3.89 -5.01
C PRO A 797 -46.12 3.76 -4.67
N LEU A 798 -45.76 4.06 -3.42
CA LEU A 798 -44.38 4.01 -2.93
C LEU A 798 -43.92 2.56 -2.76
N ALA A 799 -42.69 2.28 -3.18
CA ALA A 799 -42.04 0.98 -3.05
C ALA A 799 -40.69 1.11 -2.33
N ILE A 800 -40.70 1.68 -1.12
CA ILE A 800 -39.48 2.00 -0.33
C ILE A 800 -38.73 0.72 0.13
N GLN A 801 -39.46 -0.38 0.34
CA GLN A 801 -38.91 -1.65 0.86
C GLN A 801 -38.39 -2.59 -0.25
N GLY A 802 -37.92 -2.03 -1.36
CA GLY A 802 -37.41 -2.76 -2.53
C GLY A 802 -35.94 -3.15 -2.42
N HIS A 803 -35.52 -3.76 -1.29
CA HIS A 803 -34.12 -4.09 -1.02
C HIS A 803 -33.59 -5.20 -1.92
N LYS A 804 -32.32 -5.10 -2.33
CA LYS A 804 -31.62 -6.20 -3.01
C LYS A 804 -31.41 -7.35 -2.01
N PRO A 805 -31.56 -8.62 -2.42
CA PRO A 805 -31.31 -9.75 -1.53
C PRO A 805 -29.82 -9.84 -1.18
N ILE A 806 -29.51 -10.06 0.11
CA ILE A 806 -28.13 -10.19 0.62
C ILE A 806 -27.45 -11.40 -0.04
N PRO A 807 -26.22 -11.27 -0.59
CA PRO A 807 -25.48 -12.38 -1.19
C PRO A 807 -25.03 -13.41 -0.13
N ILE A 808 -24.72 -14.63 -0.58
CA ILE A 808 -24.17 -15.68 0.30
C ILE A 808 -22.76 -15.25 0.72
N ALA A 809 -22.44 -15.35 2.02
CA ALA A 809 -21.11 -15.05 2.54
C ALA A 809 -20.03 -15.93 1.88
N SER A 810 -19.07 -15.30 1.20
CA SER A 810 -17.90 -15.96 0.62
C SER A 810 -16.80 -16.12 1.67
N TYR A 811 -16.19 -17.30 1.72
CA TYR A 811 -15.02 -17.57 2.56
C TYR A 811 -13.77 -17.78 1.70
N ALA A 812 -12.66 -17.15 2.08
CA ALA A 812 -11.39 -17.40 1.42
C ALA A 812 -10.89 -18.82 1.76
N PRO A 813 -10.54 -19.66 0.76
CA PRO A 813 -10.00 -20.98 1.03
C PRO A 813 -8.60 -20.87 1.63
N LYS A 814 -8.34 -21.61 2.72
CA LYS A 814 -6.99 -21.72 3.29
C LYS A 814 -6.20 -22.79 2.55
N PHE A 815 -5.18 -22.38 1.80
CA PHE A 815 -4.23 -23.26 1.13
C PHE A 815 -2.83 -22.63 1.10
N GLU A 816 -1.82 -23.44 0.81
CA GLU A 816 -0.46 -22.98 0.57
C GLU A 816 -0.21 -22.95 -0.94
N SER A 817 0.34 -21.84 -1.45
CA SER A 817 0.66 -21.67 -2.87
C SER A 817 1.65 -22.74 -3.36
N ASP A 818 2.74 -22.93 -2.63
CA ASP A 818 3.81 -23.88 -2.95
C ASP A 818 3.65 -25.21 -2.22
N PHE A 819 2.46 -25.82 -2.28
CA PHE A 819 2.22 -27.11 -1.63
C PHE A 819 3.09 -28.24 -2.23
N ALA A 820 3.96 -28.80 -1.41
CA ALA A 820 4.84 -29.92 -1.76
C ALA A 820 4.52 -31.16 -0.90
N PRO A 821 4.09 -32.28 -1.51
CA PRO A 821 3.85 -33.51 -0.77
C PRO A 821 5.09 -34.00 -0.01
N GLY A 822 4.95 -34.21 1.30
CA GLY A 822 6.04 -34.68 2.17
C GLY A 822 6.83 -33.55 2.86
N ARG A 823 6.56 -32.28 2.56
CA ARG A 823 6.96 -31.15 3.39
C ARG A 823 5.90 -30.92 4.47
N HIS A 824 6.38 -30.55 5.66
CA HIS A 824 5.51 -30.13 6.76
C HIS A 824 5.59 -28.61 6.86
N TYR A 825 4.43 -27.98 6.82
CA TYR A 825 4.26 -26.54 6.92
C TYR A 825 3.63 -26.26 8.28
N ASP A 826 4.39 -25.56 9.10
CA ASP A 826 4.01 -25.15 10.45
C ASP A 826 4.46 -23.70 10.57
N PRO A 827 3.60 -22.76 10.99
CA PRO A 827 4.00 -21.37 11.22
C PRO A 827 5.11 -21.25 12.27
N ASP A 828 5.10 -22.15 13.26
CA ASP A 828 6.12 -22.21 14.30
C ASP A 828 7.36 -22.99 13.81
N VAL A 829 8.45 -22.25 13.61
CA VAL A 829 9.72 -22.77 13.09
C VAL A 829 10.39 -23.73 14.08
N GLU A 830 10.32 -23.44 15.39
CA GLU A 830 10.93 -24.27 16.43
C GLU A 830 10.23 -25.63 16.52
N ARG A 831 8.89 -25.61 16.50
CA ARG A 831 8.11 -26.85 16.52
C ARG A 831 8.37 -27.71 15.29
N ASN A 832 8.51 -27.09 14.11
CA ASN A 832 8.84 -27.79 12.87
C ASN A 832 10.24 -28.40 12.93
N ALA A 833 11.24 -27.63 13.39
CA ALA A 833 12.62 -28.09 13.57
C ALA A 833 12.72 -29.25 14.57
N ALA A 834 12.05 -29.15 15.72
CA ALA A 834 12.01 -30.20 16.73
C ALA A 834 11.36 -31.48 16.19
N SER A 835 10.26 -31.37 15.44
CA SER A 835 9.59 -32.51 14.80
C SER A 835 10.49 -33.19 13.76
N LYS A 836 11.15 -32.39 12.93
CA LYS A 836 12.13 -32.86 11.93
C LYS A 836 13.27 -33.63 12.59
N LEU A 837 13.85 -33.08 13.68
CA LEU A 837 14.92 -33.71 14.43
C LEU A 837 14.47 -35.04 15.08
N LYS A 838 13.28 -35.06 15.69
CA LYS A 838 12.67 -36.29 16.25
C LYS A 838 12.50 -37.37 15.17
N SER A 839 12.07 -36.99 13.98
CA SER A 839 11.91 -37.89 12.83
C SER A 839 13.25 -38.47 12.35
N GLN A 840 14.26 -37.61 12.20
CA GLN A 840 15.62 -38.01 11.83
C GLN A 840 16.24 -38.95 12.86
N TYR A 841 16.20 -38.59 14.14
CA TYR A 841 16.69 -39.43 15.23
C TYR A 841 16.04 -40.83 15.22
N LYS A 842 14.72 -40.90 15.05
CA LYS A 842 14.00 -42.18 14.99
C LYS A 842 14.39 -43.01 13.77
N LYS A 843 14.63 -42.38 12.62
CA LYS A 843 15.06 -43.03 11.38
C LYS A 843 16.46 -43.62 11.54
N GLU A 844 17.42 -42.82 12.01
CA GLU A 844 18.81 -43.24 12.22
C GLU A 844 18.93 -44.32 13.29
N ARG A 845 18.29 -44.13 14.44
CA ARG A 845 18.24 -45.15 15.50
C ARG A 845 17.69 -46.48 14.99
N LYS A 846 16.64 -46.46 14.18
CA LYS A 846 16.05 -47.69 13.60
C LYS A 846 16.96 -48.31 12.53
N GLY A 847 17.69 -47.49 11.77
CA GLY A 847 18.71 -47.93 10.82
C GLY A 847 19.86 -48.64 11.51
N ALA A 848 20.50 -47.98 12.48
CA ALA A 848 21.62 -48.50 13.25
C ALA A 848 21.27 -49.83 13.96
N ILE A 849 20.12 -49.89 14.66
CA ILE A 849 19.66 -51.12 15.32
C ILE A 849 19.46 -52.25 14.30
N ARG A 850 18.99 -51.95 13.09
CA ARG A 850 18.78 -52.96 12.05
C ARG A 850 20.10 -53.54 11.54
N GLU A 851 21.12 -52.71 11.32
CA GLU A 851 22.43 -53.18 10.87
C GLU A 851 23.13 -53.99 11.96
N LEU A 852 23.16 -53.50 13.21
CA LEU A 852 23.71 -54.26 14.34
C LEU A 852 23.07 -55.64 14.51
N ARG A 853 21.73 -55.73 14.33
CA ARG A 853 21.03 -57.02 14.36
C ARG A 853 21.44 -57.95 13.22
N LYS A 854 21.69 -57.43 12.03
CA LYS A 854 22.15 -58.24 10.89
C LYS A 854 23.59 -58.68 11.07
N ASP A 855 24.44 -57.83 11.62
CA ASP A 855 25.86 -58.11 11.90
C ASP A 855 25.96 -59.21 12.97
N ASN A 856 25.19 -59.09 14.04
CA ASN A 856 25.08 -60.12 15.07
C ASN A 856 24.60 -61.46 14.49
N ARG A 857 23.62 -61.45 13.57
CA ARG A 857 23.16 -62.69 12.89
C ARG A 857 24.25 -63.29 12.01
N PHE A 858 25.01 -62.46 11.29
CA PHE A 858 26.11 -62.91 10.45
C PHE A 858 27.22 -63.55 11.29
N LEU A 859 27.69 -62.87 12.34
CA LEU A 859 28.70 -63.39 13.25
C LEU A 859 28.23 -64.65 13.99
N ALA A 860 26.96 -64.72 14.41
CA ALA A 860 26.39 -65.93 15.00
C ALA A 860 26.41 -67.11 14.00
N GLY A 861 26.11 -66.85 12.72
CA GLY A 861 26.18 -67.84 11.66
C GLY A 861 27.61 -68.35 11.40
N GLU A 862 28.59 -67.44 11.35
CA GLU A 862 30.00 -67.83 11.15
C GLU A 862 30.57 -68.57 12.36
N LYS A 863 30.28 -68.13 13.59
CA LYS A 863 30.66 -68.86 14.82
C LYS A 863 30.06 -70.28 14.86
N ALA A 864 28.80 -70.42 14.45
CA ALA A 864 28.15 -71.73 14.39
C ALA A 864 28.80 -72.65 13.36
N LYS A 865 29.20 -72.13 12.19
CA LYS A 865 29.96 -72.90 11.18
C LYS A 865 31.33 -73.31 11.70
N GLU A 866 32.07 -72.39 12.30
CA GLU A 866 33.38 -72.68 12.89
C GLU A 866 33.28 -73.76 13.96
N GLN A 867 32.24 -73.72 14.82
CA GLN A 867 32.00 -74.76 15.80
C GLN A 867 31.68 -76.11 15.15
N GLN A 868 30.80 -76.13 14.14
CA GLN A 868 30.46 -77.37 13.41
C GLN A 868 31.68 -77.98 12.71
N GLU A 869 32.57 -77.16 12.16
CA GLU A 869 33.81 -77.63 11.53
C GLU A 869 34.77 -78.20 12.57
N LYS A 870 34.96 -77.52 13.70
CA LYS A 870 35.76 -78.05 14.83
C LYS A 870 35.21 -79.37 15.36
N ASP A 871 33.89 -79.48 15.54
CA ASP A 871 33.23 -80.69 16.02
C ASP A 871 33.41 -81.84 15.00
N ARG A 872 33.25 -81.58 13.70
CA ARG A 872 33.48 -82.56 12.62
C ARG A 872 34.94 -83.03 12.56
N GLU A 873 35.90 -82.12 12.69
CA GLU A 873 37.32 -82.45 12.70
C GLU A 873 37.67 -83.29 13.94
N TYR A 874 37.12 -82.93 15.10
CA TYR A 874 37.28 -83.68 16.33
C TYR A 874 36.69 -85.09 16.22
N GLU A 875 35.45 -85.24 15.74
CA GLU A 875 34.80 -86.53 15.50
C GLU A 875 35.60 -87.39 14.52
N LYS A 876 36.08 -86.82 13.41
CA LYS A 876 36.89 -87.53 12.43
C LYS A 876 38.23 -88.00 13.03
N LYS A 877 38.86 -87.17 13.87
CA LYS A 877 40.09 -87.53 14.58
C LYS A 877 39.84 -88.64 15.59
N MET A 878 38.78 -88.54 16.39
CA MET A 878 38.40 -89.56 17.37
C MET A 878 38.07 -90.88 16.70
N ARG A 879 37.28 -90.86 15.61
CA ARG A 879 36.96 -92.06 14.84
C ARG A 879 38.19 -92.73 14.23
N ARG A 880 39.20 -91.95 13.82
CA ARG A 880 40.49 -92.47 13.36
C ARG A 880 41.23 -93.18 14.50
N VAL A 881 41.33 -92.54 15.66
CA VAL A 881 41.97 -93.11 16.85
C VAL A 881 41.24 -94.39 17.31
N GLU A 882 39.91 -94.38 17.35
CA GLU A 882 39.11 -95.59 17.65
C GLU A 882 39.32 -96.70 16.62
N GLY A 883 39.46 -96.35 15.33
CA GLY A 883 39.81 -97.29 14.27
C GLY A 883 41.17 -97.94 14.48
N ASP A 884 42.18 -97.15 14.86
CA ASP A 884 43.52 -97.66 15.18
C ASP A 884 43.48 -98.59 16.40
N ILE A 885 42.74 -98.25 17.46
CA ILE A 885 42.52 -99.11 18.65
C ILE A 885 41.78 -100.41 18.27
N GLN A 886 40.80 -100.35 17.35
CA GLN A 886 40.10 -101.53 16.88
C GLN A 886 41.01 -102.47 16.07
N MET A 887 42.00 -101.94 15.34
CA MET A 887 43.02 -102.76 14.70
C MET A 887 43.85 -103.52 15.74
N GLU A 888 44.32 -102.87 16.81
CA GLU A 888 45.02 -103.55 17.91
C GLU A 888 44.18 -104.69 18.50
N ARG A 889 42.88 -104.48 18.68
CA ARG A 889 41.96 -105.52 19.16
C ARG A 889 41.74 -106.66 18.15
N ALA A 890 41.78 -106.36 16.86
CA ALA A 890 41.73 -107.38 15.80
C ALA A 890 43.00 -108.23 15.78
N GLU A 891 44.17 -107.60 15.97
CA GLU A 891 45.45 -108.30 16.17
C GLU A 891 45.40 -109.19 17.42
N GLU A 892 44.90 -108.68 18.55
CA GLU A 892 44.72 -109.47 19.79
C GLU A 892 43.81 -110.69 19.56
N LYS A 893 42.66 -110.52 18.90
CA LYS A 893 41.75 -111.64 18.58
C LYS A 893 42.37 -112.65 17.62
N ASN A 894 43.15 -112.21 16.65
CA ASN A 894 43.89 -113.11 15.77
C ASN A 894 44.90 -113.94 16.58
N MET A 895 45.64 -113.30 17.48
CA MET A 895 46.55 -113.98 18.42
C MET A 895 45.79 -114.97 19.33
N GLU A 896 44.60 -114.64 19.83
CA GLU A 896 43.76 -115.57 20.60
C GLU A 896 43.26 -116.75 19.76
N MET A 897 42.86 -116.51 18.51
CA MET A 897 42.41 -117.55 17.60
C MET A 897 43.54 -118.52 17.23
N GLU A 898 44.75 -118.02 17.02
CA GLU A 898 45.95 -118.84 16.86
C GLU A 898 46.22 -119.67 18.12
N LYS A 899 46.22 -119.05 19.30
CA LYS A 899 46.33 -119.76 20.59
C LYS A 899 45.24 -120.83 20.77
N LYS A 900 43.99 -120.56 20.36
CA LYS A 900 42.88 -121.55 20.42
C LYS A 900 43.07 -122.68 19.39
N ARG A 901 43.58 -122.39 18.20
CA ARG A 901 43.94 -123.40 17.19
C ARG A 901 45.06 -124.30 17.69
N GLU A 902 46.08 -123.74 18.34
CA GLU A 902 47.13 -124.50 19.00
C GLU A 902 46.58 -125.40 20.11
N LYS A 903 45.71 -124.88 20.98
CA LYS A 903 45.02 -125.70 22.01
C LYS A 903 44.18 -126.83 21.42
N LYS A 904 43.44 -126.59 20.32
CA LYS A 904 42.69 -127.66 19.62
C LYS A 904 43.59 -128.69 18.95
N ARG A 905 44.78 -128.30 18.46
CA ARG A 905 45.80 -129.24 17.98
C ARG A 905 46.37 -130.09 19.13
N ALA A 906 46.51 -129.51 20.32
CA ALA A 906 46.97 -130.23 21.51
C ALA A 906 45.92 -131.21 22.09
N GLY A 907 44.62 -130.94 21.94
CA GLY A 907 43.52 -131.82 22.41
C GLY A 907 43.11 -132.95 21.44
N ARG A 908 43.82 -133.12 20.33
CA ARG A 908 43.63 -134.22 19.37
C ARG A 908 44.85 -135.15 19.43
N LYS A 909 45.06 -135.77 20.59
CA LYS A 909 45.99 -136.88 20.84
C LYS A 909 45.37 -137.81 21.85
#